data_AF-A0A7X4B5A8-F1
#
_entry.id   AF-A0A7X4B5A8-F1
#
_cell.length_a   1.000
_cell.length_b   1.000
_cell.length_c   1.000
_cell.angle_alpha   90.00
_cell.angle_beta   90.00
_cell.angle_gamma   90.00
#
_symmetry.space_group_name_H-M   'P 1'
#
loop_
_entity.id
_entity.type
_entity.pdbx_description
1 polymer ?
#
loop_
_entity_poly.entity_id
_entity_poly.type
_entity_poly.pdbx_seq_one_letter_code
_entity_poly.pdbx_strand_id
1 'polypeptide(L)'
;MLSAIRNYFSSPLLSFYADKIHIASIKRLHLKRFQSQYLIGILLFNILLFLQYSAAVEDDASIPHKNDTSEIQTHTNTPSFTSSTFSYADVYTLVLNLNIAGNIKIVAIDSEEEKKDTISVALEKLIIDQDPSVTDSYLQNITISGVKEDGILKINAQLPANSSTSSLENVSESKIETHLQLNYAIKTPPDISIQLNVNKGNVFVHHVRGKIEINAETGDIHLDETSGNYQIETQKGRIHGKILFTPGENRIKTNDGSINLTILDELAAQVDLTAKDGAIQLHLPENYSADIELDSEKQHYIVNVPSEIADNKGTINEGGPLLKLTATDTISILRNPWSKNRNADTEKTLPQEVTKNRSEIIIPSTAYPPTIDGNLTEKAWFNAEKLSTFRNPQGSDVAENLTDVHLMWDTDHLYIGGRIYLKTYKIPRVSQTQQDSPIWVDDCIEILIDMNPETEAYAHLVLNPIGGLFDQRVREEGYPNFRFAPDDVKRLQIDDSTDKFKSDSTWDSNARIATKIYATYWSFEIAYPLNDGESNTKNQCLLNVHRKAIGSSGKSKDFDKTLIREFSYWIPMYDDEFPWWPHWKEGMGLLKLVKGQPTVSGSLDVTAHYEVKDIKIIDNLKIPTSEMKKFSPFSPGDSITNEQISWMLTELEYYDEFKDAQIEILVSDSESPGSSPKTETSTSSVSDITHTESNQEITDEKLVTDLSGTVPLKVTLQIKVTENPLDYAERILIRENKSFPSLFIREWFDLTVGYIAEAEIKLKQQMIADFYVNRGYLFAEVNYEFEDDILQINVNEGYLDEIRFTGNRRIPETELNLAIGIDKESVFYETLAETSINKMADKLSKNNEHFKSILDWNVQREGGKNILLIEIEEQPSFKPGWYPIVGFNRIHGFVLGAGGNLSTDFTGDEQVFATLSGGFASRILNYSFGIEKSFFNRNPLAIGLGFFKLSDISNNAFRDFPVEPNLTAAAYGIDSADYYQRDGQQYWMAQSIGNFSMLRAEITMENHSNLSKSTDWSYYERNRIKRGNARIDKGRMNTITIGYTIDTRDEKSKVRRPQFLGSNLIPWPNDRTKRGWRGNIGIDIAGKFIGGDFKYNLYRFDLVRYTPIYRQHHFNIRVSGHVADAPLPSQRLLYLGGAATLRGYDYNSFAGDKRILVNVEYRFQVETEISTNPDVILGTALYTFMDTGQVWWHDENPISEFAFNELKTSAGVGISFFLSPPDGLQPLTTAFEFAVPINIDESLRTTKLIWRLERMF
;
A
#
# COMPACT_ATOMS: atom_id res chain seq x y z
N MET A 1 19.43 -32.05 -40.84
CA MET A 1 18.40 -31.20 -40.20
C MET A 1 18.82 -29.72 -40.22
N LEU A 2 19.97 -29.34 -39.61
CA LEU A 2 20.51 -27.96 -39.70
C LEU A 2 20.87 -27.48 -41.13
N SER A 3 21.30 -28.37 -42.04
CA SER A 3 21.61 -27.96 -43.43
C SER A 3 20.37 -27.71 -44.31
N ALA A 4 19.21 -28.28 -43.97
CA ALA A 4 17.96 -28.04 -44.68
C ALA A 4 17.33 -26.69 -44.26
N ILE A 5 17.54 -26.29 -43.00
CA ILE A 5 17.13 -24.98 -42.47
C ILE A 5 18.02 -23.87 -43.05
N ARG A 6 19.33 -24.12 -43.19
CA ARG A 6 20.28 -23.13 -43.77
C ARG A 6 19.99 -22.77 -45.23
N ASN A 7 19.47 -23.69 -46.03
CA ASN A 7 19.18 -23.44 -47.45
C ASN A 7 17.80 -22.80 -47.71
N TYR A 8 16.87 -22.82 -46.74
CA TYR A 8 15.55 -22.19 -46.89
C TYR A 8 15.55 -20.69 -46.52
N PHE A 9 16.54 -20.24 -45.73
CA PHE A 9 16.67 -18.85 -45.26
C PHE A 9 17.67 -18.00 -46.06
N SER A 10 18.31 -18.53 -47.12
CA SER A 10 19.23 -17.80 -48.00
C SER A 10 18.51 -17.16 -49.21
N SER A 11 17.48 -16.36 -48.95
CA SER A 11 16.82 -15.50 -49.96
C SER A 11 16.94 -14.03 -49.54
N PRO A 12 17.33 -13.09 -50.44
CA PRO A 12 17.79 -11.75 -50.08
C PRO A 12 16.63 -10.76 -49.83
N LEU A 13 15.76 -11.06 -48.87
CA LEU A 13 14.53 -10.27 -48.64
C LEU A 13 14.42 -9.60 -47.26
N LEU A 14 15.44 -9.72 -46.40
CA LEU A 14 15.47 -9.04 -45.10
C LEU A 14 16.37 -7.79 -45.05
N SER A 15 17.12 -7.47 -46.12
CA SER A 15 17.96 -6.27 -46.14
C SER A 15 17.26 -4.98 -46.61
N PHE A 16 15.94 -5.01 -46.87
CA PHE A 16 15.22 -3.86 -47.45
C PHE A 16 14.30 -3.11 -46.48
N TYR A 17 14.13 -3.59 -45.24
CA TYR A 17 13.18 -3.01 -44.28
C TYR A 17 13.81 -2.33 -43.05
N ALA A 18 15.14 -2.31 -42.93
CA ALA A 18 15.83 -1.67 -41.81
C ALA A 18 16.06 -0.15 -41.98
N ASP A 19 15.99 0.41 -43.19
CA ASP A 19 16.58 1.75 -43.47
C ASP A 19 15.59 2.92 -43.66
N LYS A 20 14.28 2.77 -43.40
CA LYS A 20 13.34 3.91 -43.53
C LYS A 20 12.25 3.96 -42.46
N ILE A 21 12.62 4.37 -41.25
CA ILE A 21 11.69 5.04 -40.34
C ILE A 21 12.40 6.28 -39.76
N HIS A 22 12.23 7.42 -40.44
CA HIS A 22 12.52 8.74 -39.87
C HIS A 22 11.26 9.28 -39.18
N ILE A 23 11.43 9.67 -37.92
CA ILE A 23 10.44 10.33 -37.06
C ILE A 23 10.11 11.72 -37.61
N ALA A 24 8.83 12.01 -37.87
CA ALA A 24 8.32 13.38 -37.93
C ALA A 24 6.80 13.46 -37.62
N SER A 25 6.50 14.09 -36.48
CA SER A 25 5.39 15.03 -36.27
C SER A 25 3.94 14.56 -36.38
N ILE A 26 3.33 14.17 -35.25
CA ILE A 26 1.89 14.38 -34.99
C ILE A 26 1.70 14.94 -33.58
N LYS A 27 1.48 16.26 -33.50
CA LYS A 27 0.92 16.95 -32.33
C LYS A 27 -0.61 16.86 -32.35
N ARG A 28 -1.20 16.61 -31.18
CA ARG A 28 -2.63 16.72 -30.80
C ARG A 28 -3.64 15.80 -31.50
N LEU A 29 -4.02 14.72 -30.80
CA LEU A 29 -5.38 14.17 -30.82
C LEU A 29 -5.68 13.43 -29.50
N HIS A 30 -6.85 13.69 -28.91
CA HIS A 30 -7.30 13.15 -27.62
C HIS A 30 -7.37 11.61 -27.59
N LEU A 31 -6.91 11.03 -26.47
CA LEU A 31 -6.85 9.59 -26.17
C LEU A 31 -8.25 8.97 -25.99
N LYS A 32 -8.60 8.03 -26.86
CA LYS A 32 -9.49 6.87 -26.54
C LYS A 32 -9.32 5.67 -27.48
N ARG A 33 -8.20 5.57 -28.22
CA ARG A 33 -7.88 4.44 -29.13
C ARG A 33 -6.38 4.12 -29.12
N PHE A 34 -5.90 3.43 -28.10
CA PHE A 34 -4.51 2.96 -28.02
C PHE A 34 -4.42 1.67 -27.21
N GLN A 35 -4.76 0.51 -27.80
CA GLN A 35 -4.45 -0.81 -27.21
C GLN A 35 -4.06 -1.89 -28.24
N SER A 36 -4.48 -1.79 -29.52
CA SER A 36 -4.25 -2.87 -30.50
C SER A 36 -2.87 -2.90 -31.17
N GLN A 37 -2.14 -1.78 -31.21
CA GLN A 37 -0.85 -1.70 -31.93
C GLN A 37 0.35 -2.17 -31.10
N TYR A 38 0.30 -2.03 -29.76
CA TYR A 38 1.35 -2.55 -28.86
C TYR A 38 1.33 -4.09 -28.78
N LEU A 39 0.15 -4.70 -28.88
CA LEU A 39 0.00 -6.17 -28.81
C LEU A 39 0.73 -6.90 -29.96
N ILE A 40 0.67 -6.33 -31.17
CA ILE A 40 1.36 -6.87 -32.35
C ILE A 40 2.88 -6.67 -32.24
N GLY A 41 3.32 -5.54 -31.67
CA GLY A 41 4.73 -5.25 -31.42
C GLY A 41 5.36 -6.20 -30.40
N ILE A 42 4.65 -6.51 -29.31
CA ILE A 42 5.11 -7.44 -28.26
C ILE A 42 5.19 -8.87 -28.80
N LEU A 43 4.23 -9.29 -29.65
CA LEU A 43 4.25 -10.62 -30.26
C LEU A 43 5.47 -10.80 -31.21
N LEU A 44 5.80 -9.77 -31.99
CA LEU A 44 6.98 -9.78 -32.87
C LEU A 44 8.30 -9.74 -32.09
N PHE A 45 8.35 -9.01 -30.97
CA PHE A 45 9.53 -8.92 -30.10
C PHE A 45 9.86 -10.26 -29.41
N ASN A 46 8.84 -11.00 -28.96
CA ASN A 46 9.03 -12.31 -28.34
C ASN A 46 9.51 -13.39 -29.33
N ILE A 47 9.10 -13.31 -30.60
CA ILE A 47 9.60 -14.20 -31.66
C ILE A 47 11.10 -13.94 -31.95
N LEU A 48 11.54 -12.69 -31.86
CA LEU A 48 12.94 -12.29 -32.03
C LEU A 48 13.84 -12.71 -30.87
N LEU A 49 13.35 -12.64 -29.63
CA LEU A 49 14.06 -13.11 -28.42
C LEU A 49 14.26 -14.63 -28.41
N PHE A 50 13.31 -15.40 -28.94
CA PHE A 50 13.41 -16.86 -28.98
C PHE A 50 14.48 -17.35 -29.96
N LEU A 51 14.68 -16.65 -31.08
CA LEU A 51 15.75 -16.96 -32.06
C LEU A 51 17.16 -16.74 -31.50
N GLN A 52 17.33 -15.85 -30.52
CA GLN A 52 18.61 -15.62 -29.84
C GLN A 52 18.91 -16.68 -28.77
N TYR A 53 17.90 -17.25 -28.12
CA TYR A 53 18.07 -18.19 -27.01
C TYR A 53 18.42 -19.62 -27.46
N SER A 54 17.96 -20.02 -28.66
CA SER A 54 18.26 -21.34 -29.25
C SER A 54 19.73 -21.55 -29.69
N ALA A 55 20.61 -20.56 -29.48
CA ALA A 55 22.04 -20.65 -29.83
C ALA A 55 22.96 -21.03 -28.65
N ALA A 56 22.44 -21.24 -27.43
CA ALA A 56 23.27 -21.22 -26.22
C ALA A 56 23.20 -22.45 -25.29
N VAL A 57 22.64 -23.60 -25.70
CA VAL A 57 22.58 -24.79 -24.82
C VAL A 57 22.96 -26.07 -25.57
N GLU A 58 24.24 -26.38 -25.57
CA GLU A 58 24.81 -27.73 -25.71
C GLU A 58 25.87 -27.90 -24.62
N ASP A 59 26.00 -29.12 -24.09
CA ASP A 59 26.78 -29.61 -22.94
C ASP A 59 26.07 -29.39 -21.57
N ASP A 60 25.68 -30.40 -20.78
CA ASP A 60 26.54 -31.43 -20.21
C ASP A 60 25.68 -32.52 -19.53
N ALA A 61 26.33 -33.60 -19.12
CA ALA A 61 25.83 -34.96 -19.10
C ALA A 61 25.25 -35.51 -17.77
N SER A 62 24.35 -36.49 -17.92
CA SER A 62 24.22 -37.78 -17.20
C SER A 62 24.48 -37.93 -15.69
N ILE A 63 23.53 -38.55 -14.96
CA ILE A 63 23.61 -39.86 -14.21
C ILE A 63 22.39 -40.01 -13.24
N PRO A 64 21.92 -41.25 -12.92
CA PRO A 64 20.51 -41.56 -12.60
C PRO A 64 20.26 -41.94 -11.13
N HIS A 65 19.00 -41.96 -10.66
CA HIS A 65 18.62 -42.80 -9.51
C HIS A 65 17.17 -43.32 -9.51
N LYS A 66 17.10 -44.59 -9.05
CA LYS A 66 16.00 -45.54 -8.83
C LYS A 66 14.68 -44.98 -8.27
N ASN A 67 13.60 -45.51 -8.84
CA ASN A 67 12.27 -45.58 -8.23
C ASN A 67 12.21 -46.71 -7.20
N ASP A 68 11.69 -46.42 -6.00
CA ASP A 68 10.92 -47.37 -5.21
C ASP A 68 9.49 -46.84 -5.10
N THR A 69 8.54 -47.76 -5.27
CA THR A 69 7.10 -47.52 -5.37
C THR A 69 6.42 -47.95 -4.08
N SER A 70 5.54 -47.11 -3.55
CA SER A 70 4.50 -47.54 -2.63
C SER A 70 3.31 -46.56 -2.72
N GLU A 71 2.18 -47.10 -3.16
CA GLU A 71 0.87 -46.46 -3.27
C GLU A 71 0.34 -46.05 -1.88
N ILE A 72 -0.24 -44.84 -1.75
CA ILE A 72 -1.03 -44.41 -0.59
C ILE A 72 -2.36 -43.84 -1.09
N GLN A 73 -3.46 -44.42 -0.61
CA GLN A 73 -4.83 -43.91 -0.74
C GLN A 73 -5.00 -42.65 0.13
N THR A 74 -5.63 -41.58 -0.38
CA THR A 74 -5.92 -40.37 0.41
C THR A 74 -7.42 -40.06 0.49
N HIS A 75 -7.96 -40.13 1.70
CA HIS A 75 -9.22 -39.50 2.10
C HIS A 75 -8.98 -37.98 2.32
N THR A 76 -9.86 -37.12 1.83
CA THR A 76 -9.74 -35.65 1.95
C THR A 76 -10.44 -35.10 3.20
N ASN A 77 -9.67 -34.61 4.18
CA ASN A 77 -10.17 -33.91 5.39
C ASN A 77 -10.61 -32.46 5.04
N THR A 78 -11.81 -32.04 5.46
CA THR A 78 -12.29 -30.65 5.32
C THR A 78 -11.95 -29.84 6.58
N PRO A 79 -11.38 -28.62 6.50
CA PRO A 79 -11.01 -27.83 7.69
C PRO A 79 -12.22 -27.31 8.47
N SER A 80 -12.12 -27.24 9.80
CA SER A 80 -13.13 -26.62 10.68
C SER A 80 -12.63 -25.27 11.20
N PHE A 81 -13.50 -24.26 11.34
CA PHE A 81 -13.11 -22.90 11.75
C PHE A 81 -13.85 -22.44 13.01
N THR A 82 -13.18 -21.63 13.83
CA THR A 82 -13.78 -20.84 14.92
C THR A 82 -13.18 -19.44 14.92
N SER A 83 -13.96 -18.41 15.26
CA SER A 83 -13.46 -17.05 15.40
C SER A 83 -13.85 -16.44 16.73
N SER A 84 -13.05 -15.49 17.20
CA SER A 84 -13.30 -14.71 18.40
C SER A 84 -12.74 -13.30 18.21
N THR A 85 -13.34 -12.33 18.90
CA THR A 85 -12.94 -10.93 18.83
C THR A 85 -12.78 -10.41 20.24
N PHE A 86 -11.66 -9.73 20.49
CA PHE A 86 -11.32 -9.13 21.78
C PHE A 86 -11.24 -7.61 21.61
N SER A 87 -11.55 -6.87 22.67
CA SER A 87 -11.33 -5.41 22.66
C SER A 87 -9.83 -5.12 22.68
N TYR A 88 -9.42 -4.17 21.85
CA TYR A 88 -8.05 -3.65 21.83
C TYR A 88 -7.80 -2.59 22.92
N ALA A 89 -8.85 -1.96 23.45
CA ALA A 89 -8.71 -0.97 24.53
C ALA A 89 -7.88 -1.56 25.67
N ASP A 90 -6.88 -0.82 26.15
CA ASP A 90 -5.89 -1.23 27.17
C ASP A 90 -5.20 -2.58 26.87
N VAL A 91 -4.84 -2.86 25.62
CA VAL A 91 -3.98 -4.00 25.24
C VAL A 91 -2.71 -3.48 24.57
N TYR A 92 -1.57 -3.64 25.24
CA TYR A 92 -0.25 -3.25 24.74
C TYR A 92 0.60 -4.45 24.32
N THR A 93 0.27 -5.65 24.81
CA THR A 93 1.00 -6.88 24.48
C THR A 93 0.05 -8.02 24.16
N LEU A 94 0.27 -8.66 23.01
CA LEU A 94 -0.42 -9.87 22.59
C LEU A 94 0.46 -11.09 22.90
N VAL A 95 -0.06 -12.01 23.71
CA VAL A 95 0.64 -13.25 24.06
C VAL A 95 -0.12 -14.45 23.49
N LEU A 96 0.58 -15.31 22.74
CA LEU A 96 0.01 -16.55 22.20
C LEU A 96 1.01 -17.70 22.36
N ASN A 97 0.54 -18.78 23.00
CA ASN A 97 1.31 -20.02 23.15
C ASN A 97 0.66 -21.11 22.28
N LEU A 98 1.41 -21.60 21.29
CA LEU A 98 0.99 -22.62 20.36
C LEU A 98 1.74 -23.93 20.64
N ASN A 99 1.17 -24.73 21.54
CA ASN A 99 1.73 -26.03 21.95
C ASN A 99 1.44 -27.17 20.96
N ILE A 100 0.51 -26.95 20.02
CA ILE A 100 0.04 -27.89 19.00
C ILE A 100 0.59 -27.41 17.65
N ALA A 101 0.80 -28.31 16.68
CA ALA A 101 1.27 -27.88 15.36
C ALA A 101 0.32 -26.85 14.72
N GLY A 102 0.83 -25.83 14.03
CA GLY A 102 -0.02 -24.77 13.47
C GLY A 102 0.72 -23.49 13.05
N ASN A 103 0.19 -22.80 12.05
CA ASN A 103 0.77 -21.53 11.58
C ASN A 103 0.12 -20.33 12.29
N ILE A 104 0.87 -19.27 12.54
CA ILE A 104 0.36 -18.00 13.08
C ILE A 104 0.55 -16.92 12.03
N LYS A 105 -0.51 -16.19 11.69
CA LYS A 105 -0.45 -14.99 10.85
C LYS A 105 -1.02 -13.81 11.60
N ILE A 106 -0.20 -12.80 11.85
CA ILE A 106 -0.59 -11.52 12.47
C ILE A 106 -0.49 -10.43 11.39
N VAL A 107 -1.57 -9.69 11.18
CA VAL A 107 -1.61 -8.56 10.24
C VAL A 107 -2.12 -7.35 10.98
N ALA A 108 -1.31 -6.31 11.02
CA ALA A 108 -1.76 -5.00 11.46
C ALA A 108 -2.60 -4.33 10.36
N ILE A 109 -3.71 -3.73 10.75
CA ILE A 109 -4.65 -3.06 9.85
C ILE A 109 -4.48 -1.55 9.97
N ASP A 110 -3.87 -0.92 8.98
CA ASP A 110 -3.84 0.54 8.84
C ASP A 110 -5.08 1.02 8.09
N SER A 111 -5.85 1.90 8.75
CA SER A 111 -6.89 2.79 8.20
C SER A 111 -7.58 2.38 6.88
N GLU A 112 -8.75 1.76 7.02
CA GLU A 112 -9.97 1.79 6.16
C GLU A 112 -10.91 0.60 6.50
N GLU A 113 -10.39 -0.41 7.20
CA GLU A 113 -11.14 -1.58 7.67
C GLU A 113 -11.74 -1.39 9.09
N GLU A 114 -12.93 -1.93 9.27
CA GLU A 114 -13.90 -1.56 10.29
C GLU A 114 -13.68 -2.03 11.74
N LYS A 115 -12.43 -2.33 12.09
CA LYS A 115 -12.10 -3.13 13.29
C LYS A 115 -10.90 -2.61 14.07
N LYS A 116 -10.62 -1.29 14.03
CA LYS A 116 -9.48 -0.67 14.75
C LYS A 116 -9.51 -0.88 16.27
N ASP A 117 -10.69 -1.02 16.88
CA ASP A 117 -10.78 -1.19 18.35
C ASP A 117 -10.83 -2.65 18.79
N THR A 118 -10.52 -3.59 17.89
CA THR A 118 -10.64 -5.02 18.18
C THR A 118 -9.48 -5.84 17.64
N ILE A 119 -9.04 -6.81 18.44
CA ILE A 119 -8.15 -7.88 17.99
C ILE A 119 -9.05 -9.04 17.55
N SER A 120 -9.07 -9.33 16.26
CA SER A 120 -9.84 -10.44 15.69
C SER A 120 -8.96 -11.67 15.51
N VAL A 121 -9.40 -12.81 16.02
CA VAL A 121 -8.68 -14.08 15.98
C VAL A 121 -9.54 -15.13 15.27
N ALA A 122 -9.07 -15.65 14.15
CA ALA A 122 -9.64 -16.82 13.50
C ALA A 122 -8.72 -18.02 13.70
N LEU A 123 -9.30 -19.16 14.08
CA LEU A 123 -8.63 -20.44 14.28
C LEU A 123 -9.17 -21.45 13.28
N GLU A 124 -8.30 -21.91 12.39
CA GLU A 124 -8.53 -23.05 11.50
C GLU A 124 -8.00 -24.32 12.15
N LYS A 125 -8.79 -25.40 12.11
CA LYS A 125 -8.53 -26.68 12.75
C LYS A 125 -8.46 -27.76 11.67
N LEU A 126 -7.34 -28.46 11.64
CA LEU A 126 -7.02 -29.47 10.62
C LEU A 126 -6.58 -30.77 11.30
N ILE A 127 -6.96 -31.90 10.72
CA ILE A 127 -6.45 -33.22 11.12
C ILE A 127 -5.35 -33.62 10.14
N ILE A 128 -4.15 -33.83 10.65
CA ILE A 128 -2.94 -34.11 9.85
C ILE A 128 -2.93 -35.58 9.36
N ASP A 129 -3.45 -36.51 10.17
CA ASP A 129 -3.55 -37.93 9.82
C ASP A 129 -4.87 -38.51 10.36
N GLN A 130 -5.49 -39.46 9.66
CA GLN A 130 -6.79 -40.01 10.08
C GLN A 130 -6.66 -40.92 11.31
N ASP A 131 -6.48 -40.32 12.48
CA ASP A 131 -6.57 -41.01 13.77
C ASP A 131 -8.06 -41.15 14.15
N PRO A 132 -8.59 -42.38 14.28
CA PRO A 132 -9.98 -42.60 14.69
C PRO A 132 -10.30 -42.08 16.10
N SER A 133 -9.31 -41.65 16.89
CA SER A 133 -9.51 -41.00 18.18
C SER A 133 -9.93 -39.53 18.10
N VAL A 134 -9.72 -38.86 16.96
CA VAL A 134 -10.11 -37.45 16.72
C VAL A 134 -11.30 -37.40 15.76
N THR A 135 -12.49 -37.12 16.27
CA THR A 135 -13.74 -37.04 15.47
C THR A 135 -14.08 -35.59 15.10
N ASP A 136 -14.94 -35.39 14.10
CA ASP A 136 -15.48 -34.05 13.76
C ASP A 136 -16.14 -33.37 14.98
N SER A 137 -16.72 -34.16 15.88
CA SER A 137 -17.29 -33.66 17.14
C SER A 137 -16.22 -33.12 18.10
N TYR A 138 -15.02 -33.71 18.12
CA TYR A 138 -13.90 -33.22 18.92
C TYR A 138 -13.39 -31.89 18.37
N LEU A 139 -13.23 -31.77 17.04
CA LEU A 139 -12.82 -30.52 16.38
C LEU A 139 -13.79 -29.37 16.64
N GLN A 140 -15.10 -29.63 16.61
CA GLN A 140 -16.12 -28.61 16.86
C GLN A 140 -16.06 -28.04 18.29
N ASN A 141 -15.59 -28.81 19.26
CA ASN A 141 -15.55 -28.41 20.66
C ASN A 141 -14.26 -27.68 21.09
N ILE A 142 -13.26 -27.55 20.21
CA ILE A 142 -12.09 -26.70 20.46
C ILE A 142 -12.51 -25.23 20.37
N THR A 143 -12.30 -24.43 21.42
CA THR A 143 -12.68 -23.00 21.43
C THR A 143 -11.48 -22.08 21.60
N ILE A 144 -11.63 -20.82 21.21
CA ILE A 144 -10.63 -19.78 21.47
C ILE A 144 -11.06 -19.06 22.76
N SER A 145 -10.12 -18.87 23.66
CA SER A 145 -10.30 -18.04 24.85
C SER A 145 -9.23 -16.93 24.86
N GLY A 146 -9.60 -15.77 25.39
CA GLY A 146 -8.67 -14.67 25.62
C GLY A 146 -8.86 -14.12 27.02
N VAL A 147 -7.77 -13.98 27.77
CA VAL A 147 -7.76 -13.37 29.10
C VAL A 147 -7.02 -12.06 28.99
N LYS A 148 -7.69 -10.96 29.34
CA LYS A 148 -7.10 -9.61 29.43
C LYS A 148 -6.76 -9.33 30.90
N GLU A 149 -5.48 -9.10 31.18
CA GLU A 149 -4.97 -8.77 32.51
C GLU A 149 -3.76 -7.81 32.34
N ASP A 150 -3.75 -6.68 33.04
CA ASP A 150 -2.64 -5.72 33.08
C ASP A 150 -2.06 -5.30 31.71
N GLY A 151 -2.91 -5.00 30.72
CA GLY A 151 -2.43 -4.59 29.40
C GLY A 151 -2.05 -5.74 28.47
N ILE A 152 -2.15 -6.99 28.94
CA ILE A 152 -1.75 -8.18 28.19
C ILE A 152 -2.99 -8.97 27.77
N LEU A 153 -3.12 -9.25 26.47
CA LEU A 153 -4.11 -10.18 25.95
C LEU A 153 -3.46 -11.55 25.71
N LYS A 154 -3.77 -12.53 26.56
CA LYS A 154 -3.33 -13.92 26.42
C LYS A 154 -4.37 -14.72 25.65
N ILE A 155 -4.05 -15.17 24.44
CA ILE A 155 -4.89 -16.02 23.60
C ILE A 155 -4.52 -17.49 23.79
N ASN A 156 -5.50 -18.36 24.05
CA ASN A 156 -5.31 -19.80 24.18
C ASN A 156 -6.42 -20.58 23.46
N ALA A 157 -6.07 -21.69 22.80
CA ALA A 157 -7.06 -22.70 22.40
C ALA A 157 -7.40 -23.61 23.59
N GLN A 158 -8.68 -23.77 23.90
CA GLN A 158 -9.17 -24.70 24.90
C GLN A 158 -9.53 -26.03 24.22
N LEU A 159 -8.84 -27.10 24.63
CA LEU A 159 -9.17 -28.46 24.20
C LEU A 159 -10.34 -29.01 25.03
N PRO A 160 -11.22 -29.84 24.43
CA PRO A 160 -12.31 -30.48 25.17
C PRO A 160 -11.76 -31.45 26.22
N ALA A 161 -12.17 -31.31 27.49
CA ALA A 161 -11.79 -32.27 28.53
C ALA A 161 -12.31 -33.68 28.20
N ASN A 162 -11.51 -34.72 28.51
CA ASN A 162 -11.90 -36.13 28.41
C ASN A 162 -13.09 -36.44 29.33
N SER A 163 -14.30 -36.11 28.88
CA SER A 163 -15.54 -36.46 29.56
C SER A 163 -15.94 -37.89 29.19
N SER A 164 -16.19 -38.67 30.23
CA SER A 164 -16.51 -40.09 30.26
C SER A 164 -17.74 -40.46 29.43
N THR A 165 -17.57 -40.68 28.13
CA THR A 165 -18.55 -41.38 27.27
C THR A 165 -17.84 -42.40 26.36
N SER A 166 -17.61 -43.59 26.93
CA SER A 166 -17.70 -44.93 26.34
C SER A 166 -17.28 -45.19 24.88
N SER A 167 -16.14 -44.66 24.39
CA SER A 167 -15.42 -45.28 23.25
C SER A 167 -13.93 -44.89 23.11
N LEU A 168 -13.38 -44.05 23.98
CA LEU A 168 -11.96 -43.67 23.96
C LEU A 168 -11.29 -44.10 25.27
N GLU A 169 -11.16 -45.41 25.46
CA GLU A 169 -10.31 -45.94 26.52
C GLU A 169 -8.83 -45.76 26.13
N ASN A 170 -8.09 -45.04 26.98
CA ASN A 170 -6.62 -44.92 26.99
C ASN A 170 -5.94 -44.16 25.84
N VAL A 171 -6.45 -42.97 25.48
CA VAL A 171 -5.70 -42.01 24.65
C VAL A 171 -5.32 -40.81 25.52
N SER A 172 -4.02 -40.61 25.76
CA SER A 172 -3.50 -39.43 26.47
C SER A 172 -3.71 -38.17 25.62
N GLU A 173 -3.99 -37.02 26.25
CA GLU A 173 -4.10 -35.71 25.56
C GLU A 173 -2.89 -35.46 24.64
N SER A 174 -1.69 -35.84 25.09
CA SER A 174 -0.45 -35.77 24.32
C SER A 174 -0.47 -36.54 22.99
N LYS A 175 -1.33 -37.54 22.83
CA LYS A 175 -1.45 -38.33 21.59
C LYS A 175 -2.40 -37.65 20.59
N ILE A 176 -3.40 -36.93 21.07
CA ILE A 176 -4.34 -36.15 20.23
C ILE A 176 -3.64 -34.91 19.66
N GLU A 177 -2.84 -34.22 20.48
CA GLU A 177 -2.06 -33.04 20.08
C GLU A 177 -1.12 -33.33 18.89
N THR A 178 -0.65 -34.58 18.73
CA THR A 178 0.24 -34.96 17.61
C THR A 178 -0.46 -35.08 16.25
N HIS A 179 -1.79 -35.22 16.21
CA HIS A 179 -2.57 -35.39 14.98
C HIS A 179 -3.39 -34.15 14.60
N LEU A 180 -3.35 -33.11 15.43
CA LEU A 180 -4.11 -31.87 15.26
C LEU A 180 -3.19 -30.74 14.75
N GLN A 181 -3.71 -29.92 13.84
CA GLN A 181 -3.10 -28.68 13.42
C GLN A 181 -4.04 -27.49 13.62
N LEU A 182 -3.53 -26.41 14.22
CA LEU A 182 -4.27 -25.21 14.63
C LEU A 182 -3.65 -23.94 14.00
N ASN A 183 -4.21 -23.44 12.90
CA ASN A 183 -3.71 -22.21 12.28
C ASN A 183 -4.45 -20.97 12.80
N TYR A 184 -3.71 -19.99 13.31
CA TYR A 184 -4.22 -18.71 13.79
C TYR A 184 -4.07 -17.62 12.72
N ALA A 185 -5.14 -16.88 12.46
CA ALA A 185 -5.12 -15.64 11.71
C ALA A 185 -5.62 -14.51 12.61
N ILE A 186 -4.70 -13.63 13.02
CA ILE A 186 -4.92 -12.51 13.93
C ILE A 186 -4.85 -11.22 13.14
N LYS A 187 -5.89 -10.40 13.26
CA LYS A 187 -5.93 -9.03 12.79
C LYS A 187 -5.90 -8.10 13.99
N THR A 188 -4.97 -7.14 14.01
CA THR A 188 -4.69 -6.26 15.15
C THR A 188 -4.43 -4.83 14.68
N PRO A 189 -4.50 -3.80 15.55
CA PRO A 189 -3.91 -2.49 15.27
C PRO A 189 -2.39 -2.55 15.17
N PRO A 190 -1.75 -1.56 14.52
CA PRO A 190 -0.30 -1.55 14.30
C PRO A 190 0.51 -1.43 15.59
N ASP A 191 0.07 -0.66 16.58
CA ASP A 191 0.86 -0.30 17.76
C ASP A 191 0.72 -1.32 18.90
N ILE A 192 1.27 -2.52 18.73
CA ILE A 192 1.19 -3.60 19.71
C ILE A 192 2.48 -4.42 19.77
N SER A 193 2.92 -4.76 20.99
CA SER A 193 4.00 -5.73 21.18
C SER A 193 3.46 -7.16 21.07
N ILE A 194 4.24 -8.08 20.52
CA ILE A 194 3.84 -9.49 20.36
C ILE A 194 4.83 -10.41 21.07
N GLN A 195 4.29 -11.41 21.76
CA GLN A 195 5.05 -12.49 22.38
C GLN A 195 4.46 -13.83 21.96
N LEU A 196 5.21 -14.58 21.15
CA LEU A 196 4.77 -15.83 20.56
C LEU A 196 5.69 -16.98 21.00
N ASN A 197 5.11 -18.04 21.56
CA ASN A 197 5.82 -19.30 21.77
C ASN A 197 5.17 -20.37 20.88
N VAL A 198 5.94 -20.95 19.95
CA VAL A 198 5.44 -21.85 18.91
C VAL A 198 6.20 -23.17 18.96
N ASN A 199 5.52 -24.29 19.23
CA ASN A 199 6.19 -25.58 19.12
C ASN A 199 6.48 -25.89 17.63
N LYS A 200 5.44 -26.05 16.81
CA LYS A 200 5.62 -26.44 15.40
C LYS A 200 4.72 -25.64 14.46
N GLY A 201 5.29 -24.86 13.55
CA GLY A 201 4.62 -24.20 12.43
C GLY A 201 5.14 -22.79 12.15
N ASN A 202 4.72 -22.23 11.02
CA ASN A 202 5.29 -20.98 10.50
C ASN A 202 4.62 -19.75 11.11
N VAL A 203 5.40 -18.68 11.31
CA VAL A 203 4.93 -17.41 11.84
C VAL A 203 5.06 -16.32 10.78
N PHE A 204 3.99 -15.55 10.57
CA PHE A 204 3.94 -14.43 9.64
C PHE A 204 3.47 -13.17 10.40
N VAL A 205 4.25 -12.10 10.36
CA VAL A 205 3.93 -10.82 11.02
C VAL A 205 4.06 -9.70 10.00
N HIS A 206 2.98 -8.94 9.79
CA HIS A 206 2.92 -7.87 8.79
C HIS A 206 2.49 -6.55 9.44
N HIS A 207 3.24 -5.47 9.22
CA HIS A 207 2.95 -4.08 9.62
C HIS A 207 2.80 -3.80 11.14
N VAL A 208 3.31 -4.69 12.00
CA VAL A 208 3.25 -4.51 13.46
C VAL A 208 4.40 -3.60 13.93
N ARG A 209 4.08 -2.67 14.84
CA ARG A 209 4.98 -1.73 15.51
C ARG A 209 5.01 -2.01 17.02
N GLY A 210 6.17 -2.38 17.56
CA GLY A 210 6.35 -2.70 18.97
C GLY A 210 7.39 -3.78 19.22
N LYS A 211 7.54 -4.25 20.46
CA LYS A 211 8.49 -5.33 20.77
C LYS A 211 8.00 -6.65 20.19
N ILE A 212 8.84 -7.34 19.43
CA ILE A 212 8.53 -8.62 18.76
C ILE A 212 9.37 -9.72 19.40
N GLU A 213 8.75 -10.51 20.28
CA GLU A 213 9.33 -11.70 20.90
C GLU A 213 8.74 -12.97 20.27
N ILE A 214 9.57 -13.81 19.64
CA ILE A 214 9.11 -15.06 19.00
C ILE A 214 10.07 -16.19 19.33
N ASN A 215 9.61 -17.20 20.07
CA ASN A 215 10.35 -18.44 20.33
C ASN A 215 9.67 -19.61 19.60
N ALA A 216 10.36 -20.26 18.67
CA ALA A 216 9.83 -21.38 17.89
C ALA A 216 10.69 -22.67 18.02
N GLU A 217 10.09 -23.86 18.13
CA GLU A 217 10.87 -25.11 18.01
C GLU A 217 11.05 -25.53 16.55
N THR A 218 10.02 -25.47 15.71
CA THR A 218 10.15 -25.83 14.29
C THR A 218 9.19 -25.02 13.41
N GLY A 219 9.70 -24.19 12.51
CA GLY A 219 8.93 -23.41 11.54
C GLY A 219 9.65 -22.15 11.04
N ASP A 220 9.29 -21.70 9.84
CA ASP A 220 9.83 -20.48 9.23
C ASP A 220 9.14 -19.24 9.84
N ILE A 221 9.91 -18.17 10.05
CA ILE A 221 9.43 -16.87 10.54
C ILE A 221 9.54 -15.85 9.41
N HIS A 222 8.46 -15.14 9.14
CA HIS A 222 8.33 -14.10 8.11
C HIS A 222 7.92 -12.76 8.74
N LEU A 223 8.72 -11.73 8.52
CA LEU A 223 8.47 -10.36 8.99
C LEU A 223 8.33 -9.44 7.76
N ASP A 224 7.24 -8.70 7.63
CA ASP A 224 7.02 -7.84 6.46
C ASP A 224 6.63 -6.43 6.92
N GLU A 225 7.54 -5.50 6.68
CA GLU A 225 7.39 -4.07 7.02
C GLU A 225 7.04 -3.88 8.52
N THR A 226 7.70 -4.63 9.40
CA THR A 226 7.57 -4.49 10.87
C THR A 226 8.59 -3.51 11.43
N SER A 227 8.27 -2.88 12.56
CA SER A 227 9.18 -1.95 13.26
C SER A 227 9.23 -2.22 14.77
N GLY A 228 10.43 -2.26 15.36
CA GLY A 228 10.59 -2.44 16.80
C GLY A 228 11.86 -3.16 17.24
N ASN A 229 11.85 -3.67 18.48
CA ASN A 229 12.90 -4.52 19.03
C ASN A 229 12.59 -6.01 18.80
N TYR A 230 13.55 -6.75 18.27
CA TYR A 230 13.38 -8.17 17.92
C TYR A 230 14.12 -9.08 18.91
N GLN A 231 13.39 -9.99 19.55
CA GLN A 231 13.95 -11.13 20.29
C GLN A 231 13.35 -12.41 19.71
N ILE A 232 14.00 -12.95 18.68
CA ILE A 232 13.50 -14.06 17.88
C ILE A 232 14.46 -15.24 17.98
N GLU A 233 13.98 -16.41 18.39
CA GLU A 233 14.76 -17.64 18.42
C GLU A 233 13.96 -18.79 17.80
N THR A 234 14.56 -19.56 16.89
CA THR A 234 13.97 -20.81 16.36
C THR A 234 14.96 -21.99 16.42
N GLN A 235 14.50 -23.20 16.76
CA GLN A 235 15.39 -24.37 16.73
C GLN A 235 15.56 -24.90 15.31
N LYS A 236 14.50 -24.95 14.50
CA LYS A 236 14.55 -25.39 13.09
C LYS A 236 13.66 -24.52 12.21
N GLY A 237 14.23 -23.76 11.30
CA GLY A 237 13.47 -22.92 10.37
C GLY A 237 14.22 -21.68 9.93
N ARG A 238 13.79 -21.13 8.79
CA ARG A 238 14.36 -19.91 8.21
C ARG A 238 13.68 -18.68 8.78
N ILE A 239 14.45 -17.63 9.01
CA ILE A 239 13.92 -16.33 9.42
C ILE A 239 14.14 -15.38 8.26
N HIS A 240 13.09 -14.74 7.75
CA HIS A 240 13.24 -13.78 6.67
C HIS A 240 12.27 -12.62 6.75
N GLY A 241 12.63 -11.48 6.19
CA GLY A 241 11.73 -10.34 6.25
C GLY A 241 12.32 -8.98 5.93
N LYS A 242 11.43 -7.99 5.85
CA LYS A 242 11.77 -6.57 5.72
C LYS A 242 11.45 -5.87 7.04
N ILE A 243 12.46 -5.28 7.68
CA ILE A 243 12.33 -4.78 9.05
C ILE A 243 12.94 -3.39 9.21
N LEU A 244 12.38 -2.67 10.18
CA LEU A 244 12.93 -1.44 10.76
C LEU A 244 13.32 -1.75 12.21
N PHE A 245 14.52 -1.37 12.60
CA PHE A 245 14.97 -1.48 13.99
C PHE A 245 14.52 -0.24 14.77
N THR A 246 14.39 -0.39 16.09
CA THR A 246 14.30 0.70 17.08
C THR A 246 15.46 0.55 18.08
N PRO A 247 15.75 1.52 18.98
CA PRO A 247 16.94 1.44 19.84
C PRO A 247 16.87 0.20 20.71
N GLY A 248 17.99 -0.45 20.92
CA GLY A 248 18.13 -1.54 21.89
C GLY A 248 18.72 -2.81 21.29
N GLU A 249 18.81 -3.83 22.13
CA GLU A 249 19.38 -5.12 21.74
C GLU A 249 18.38 -5.90 20.89
N ASN A 250 18.78 -6.19 19.65
CA ASN A 250 18.08 -7.05 18.73
C ASN A 250 18.80 -8.39 18.65
N ARG A 251 18.09 -9.48 18.87
CA ARG A 251 18.63 -10.83 18.83
C ARG A 251 17.75 -11.71 17.98
N ILE A 252 18.31 -12.27 16.91
CA ILE A 252 17.59 -13.15 15.98
C ILE A 252 18.45 -14.40 15.76
N LYS A 253 17.97 -15.55 16.23
CA LYS A 253 18.73 -16.81 16.21
C LYS A 253 17.95 -17.94 15.58
N THR A 254 18.64 -18.76 14.81
CA THR A 254 18.16 -20.06 14.34
C THR A 254 19.25 -21.12 14.55
N ASN A 255 18.88 -22.30 15.06
CA ASN A 255 19.83 -23.41 15.17
C ASN A 255 19.96 -24.15 13.83
N ASP A 256 18.86 -24.54 13.18
CA ASP A 256 18.83 -25.26 11.89
C ASP A 256 18.01 -24.49 10.84
N GLY A 257 18.65 -23.53 10.17
CA GLY A 257 18.03 -22.68 9.17
C GLY A 257 18.85 -21.44 8.83
N SER A 258 18.44 -20.73 7.77
CA SER A 258 19.11 -19.50 7.32
C SER A 258 18.33 -18.24 7.71
N ILE A 259 19.04 -17.14 7.90
CA ILE A 259 18.46 -15.81 8.15
C ILE A 259 18.58 -14.97 6.87
N ASN A 260 17.48 -14.40 6.37
CA ASN A 260 17.47 -13.49 5.21
C ASN A 260 16.67 -12.21 5.50
N LEU A 261 17.35 -11.13 5.90
CA LEU A 261 16.70 -9.89 6.31
C LEU A 261 17.06 -8.74 5.38
N THR A 262 16.08 -7.89 5.10
CA THR A 262 16.29 -6.59 4.44
C THR A 262 15.99 -5.50 5.45
N ILE A 263 17.00 -4.71 5.77
CA ILE A 263 16.81 -3.55 6.63
C ILE A 263 16.36 -2.38 5.74
N LEU A 264 15.25 -1.75 6.14
CA LEU A 264 14.57 -0.76 5.32
C LEU A 264 15.12 0.66 5.48
N ASP A 265 15.77 0.95 6.61
CA ASP A 265 16.42 2.22 6.91
C ASP A 265 17.84 2.00 7.47
N GLU A 266 18.61 3.07 7.50
CA GLU A 266 20.03 3.11 7.83
C GLU A 266 20.33 3.11 9.33
N LEU A 267 19.29 3.28 10.15
CA LEU A 267 19.32 3.18 11.59
C LEU A 267 19.95 1.86 12.05
N ALA A 268 21.19 1.96 12.51
CA ALA A 268 21.94 0.84 13.05
C ALA A 268 21.58 0.65 14.53
N ALA A 269 21.29 -0.59 14.90
CA ALA A 269 21.06 -0.99 16.29
C ALA A 269 22.02 -2.14 16.63
N GLN A 270 22.19 -2.45 17.92
CA GLN A 270 22.95 -3.64 18.30
C GLN A 270 22.16 -4.87 17.85
N VAL A 271 22.76 -5.67 16.98
CA VAL A 271 22.12 -6.81 16.35
C VAL A 271 23.01 -8.04 16.50
N ASP A 272 22.46 -9.09 17.12
CA ASP A 272 23.05 -10.43 17.19
C ASP A 272 22.24 -11.37 16.30
N LEU A 273 22.74 -11.65 15.10
CA LEU A 273 22.21 -12.66 14.19
C LEU A 273 23.03 -13.95 14.31
N THR A 274 22.40 -15.05 14.72
CA THR A 274 23.07 -16.36 14.79
C THR A 274 22.34 -17.42 13.97
N ALA A 275 23.01 -18.09 13.03
CA ALA A 275 22.51 -19.21 12.22
C ALA A 275 23.43 -20.44 12.33
N LYS A 276 23.24 -21.30 13.35
CA LYS A 276 24.19 -22.37 13.69
C LYS A 276 24.29 -23.54 12.71
N ASP A 277 23.35 -23.71 11.79
CA ASP A 277 23.42 -24.70 10.70
C ASP A 277 22.85 -24.10 9.40
N GLY A 278 23.18 -22.82 9.14
CA GLY A 278 22.70 -22.14 7.95
C GLY A 278 23.54 -20.92 7.56
N ALA A 279 23.03 -20.22 6.55
CA ALA A 279 23.63 -19.00 6.03
C ALA A 279 22.92 -17.76 6.58
N ILE A 280 23.64 -16.65 6.66
CA ILE A 280 23.04 -15.33 6.91
C ILE A 280 23.13 -14.54 5.62
N GLN A 281 22.02 -13.99 5.15
CA GLN A 281 21.95 -13.01 4.08
C GLN A 281 21.31 -11.74 4.64
N LEU A 282 22.05 -10.65 4.63
CA LEU A 282 21.59 -9.37 5.16
C LEU A 282 21.68 -8.34 4.05
N HIS A 283 20.54 -7.78 3.67
CA HIS A 283 20.44 -6.68 2.73
C HIS A 283 20.41 -5.37 3.51
N LEU A 284 21.49 -4.61 3.39
CA LEU A 284 21.66 -3.34 4.05
C LEU A 284 21.46 -2.20 3.05
N PRO A 285 20.88 -1.06 3.47
CA PRO A 285 21.03 0.19 2.73
C PRO A 285 22.51 0.48 2.47
N GLU A 286 22.82 1.21 1.39
CA GLU A 286 24.20 1.56 1.00
C GLU A 286 24.96 2.23 2.17
N ASN A 287 24.19 2.91 3.00
CA ASN A 287 24.56 3.76 4.09
C ASN A 287 24.30 3.08 5.49
N TYR A 288 24.30 1.77 5.61
CA TYR A 288 24.21 1.15 6.94
C TYR A 288 25.59 1.16 7.64
N SER A 289 25.74 1.83 8.80
CA SER A 289 27.02 1.92 9.53
C SER A 289 27.02 1.07 10.80
N ALA A 290 27.90 0.08 10.90
CA ALA A 290 27.95 -0.83 12.06
C ALA A 290 29.36 -1.39 12.28
N ASP A 291 29.74 -1.59 13.55
CA ASP A 291 30.89 -2.43 13.89
C ASP A 291 30.49 -3.86 13.63
N ILE A 292 31.30 -4.57 12.84
CA ILE A 292 30.97 -5.92 12.45
C ILE A 292 31.88 -6.94 13.14
N GLU A 293 31.26 -7.95 13.73
CA GLU A 293 31.93 -9.18 14.14
C GLU A 293 31.35 -10.32 13.32
N LEU A 294 32.16 -10.87 12.43
CA LEU A 294 31.81 -12.02 11.59
C LEU A 294 32.37 -13.28 12.23
N ASP A 295 31.56 -14.32 12.32
CA ASP A 295 32.03 -15.63 12.77
C ASP A 295 31.35 -16.72 11.95
N SER A 296 32.04 -17.19 10.89
CA SER A 296 31.58 -18.31 10.06
C SER A 296 32.45 -19.54 10.28
N GLU A 297 31.87 -20.70 10.60
CA GLU A 297 32.63 -21.96 10.71
C GLU A 297 33.34 -22.32 9.39
N LYS A 298 32.71 -22.04 8.24
CA LYS A 298 33.30 -22.23 6.91
C LYS A 298 34.18 -21.07 6.45
N GLN A 299 34.28 -19.98 7.21
CA GLN A 299 35.04 -18.77 6.88
C GLN A 299 34.68 -18.18 5.51
N HIS A 300 33.41 -18.30 5.11
CA HIS A 300 32.92 -17.79 3.82
C HIS A 300 32.12 -16.51 4.05
N TYR A 301 32.70 -15.37 3.66
CA TYR A 301 32.09 -14.05 3.80
C TYR A 301 31.93 -13.41 2.42
N ILE A 302 30.73 -12.92 2.12
CA ILE A 302 30.43 -12.14 0.92
C ILE A 302 29.94 -10.79 1.40
N VAL A 303 30.84 -9.81 1.47
CA VAL A 303 30.49 -8.45 1.86
C VAL A 303 30.53 -7.58 0.60
N ASN A 304 29.37 -7.10 0.19
CA ASN A 304 29.16 -6.27 -0.99
C ASN A 304 28.64 -4.88 -0.59
N VAL A 305 29.24 -4.32 0.46
CA VAL A 305 29.05 -2.97 1.01
C VAL A 305 30.43 -2.42 1.41
N PRO A 306 30.66 -1.10 1.38
CA PRO A 306 31.95 -0.52 1.80
C PRO A 306 32.29 -0.95 3.23
N SER A 307 33.46 -1.56 3.44
CA SER A 307 33.83 -2.11 4.74
C SER A 307 35.34 -2.29 4.88
N GLU A 308 35.83 -2.12 6.11
CA GLU A 308 37.21 -2.41 6.51
C GLU A 308 37.21 -3.58 7.50
N ILE A 309 37.47 -4.80 7.00
CA ILE A 309 37.40 -6.03 7.80
C ILE A 309 38.78 -6.68 7.86
N ALA A 310 39.30 -6.83 9.08
CA ALA A 310 40.55 -7.53 9.39
C ALA A 310 40.33 -8.51 10.55
N ASP A 311 40.83 -9.74 10.43
CA ASP A 311 40.68 -10.79 11.45
C ASP A 311 39.21 -11.03 11.89
N ASN A 312 38.30 -11.06 10.92
CA ASN A 312 36.85 -11.26 11.11
C ASN A 312 36.15 -10.18 11.98
N LYS A 313 36.83 -9.07 12.25
CA LYS A 313 36.27 -7.88 12.88
C LYS A 313 36.52 -6.69 11.98
N GLY A 314 35.64 -5.69 12.05
CA GLY A 314 35.80 -4.54 11.19
C GLY A 314 34.68 -3.57 11.34
N THR A 315 34.57 -2.71 10.35
CA THR A 315 33.51 -1.71 10.25
C THR A 315 32.87 -1.81 8.86
N ILE A 316 31.54 -1.67 8.81
CA ILE A 316 30.83 -1.31 7.58
C ILE A 316 30.69 0.21 7.58
N ASN A 317 31.02 0.86 6.45
CA ASN A 317 31.12 2.31 6.32
C ASN A 317 32.03 2.89 7.42
N GLU A 318 31.47 3.58 8.43
CA GLU A 318 32.24 4.25 9.49
C GLU A 318 32.27 3.50 10.85
N GLY A 319 31.60 2.36 10.96
CA GLY A 319 31.41 1.67 12.24
C GLY A 319 30.21 2.18 13.04
N GLY A 320 29.85 1.52 14.15
CA GLY A 320 28.58 1.78 14.85
C GLY A 320 28.17 0.66 15.80
N PRO A 321 26.89 0.61 16.24
CA PRO A 321 26.39 -0.47 17.09
C PRO A 321 26.76 -1.87 16.56
N LEU A 322 27.15 -2.77 17.47
CA LEU A 322 27.69 -4.07 17.09
C LEU A 322 26.67 -4.89 16.29
N LEU A 323 27.00 -5.15 15.02
CA LEU A 323 26.40 -6.14 14.15
C LEU A 323 27.20 -7.43 14.24
N LYS A 324 26.79 -8.30 15.16
CA LYS A 324 27.38 -9.62 15.33
C LYS A 324 26.65 -10.62 14.45
N LEU A 325 27.37 -11.22 13.51
CA LEU A 325 26.86 -12.25 12.60
C LEU A 325 27.62 -13.54 12.83
N THR A 326 26.95 -14.55 13.35
CA THR A 326 27.51 -15.89 13.57
C THR A 326 26.78 -16.92 12.72
N ALA A 327 27.47 -17.66 11.87
CA ALA A 327 26.87 -18.68 11.00
C ALA A 327 27.75 -19.92 10.85
N THR A 328 27.17 -21.05 10.43
CA THR A 328 27.96 -22.23 10.05
C THR A 328 28.33 -22.21 8.57
N ASP A 329 27.45 -21.67 7.71
CA ASP A 329 27.70 -21.53 6.29
C ASP A 329 28.14 -20.10 5.91
N THR A 330 27.83 -19.65 4.70
CA THR A 330 28.17 -18.31 4.21
C THR A 330 27.43 -17.20 4.97
N ILE A 331 28.15 -16.13 5.31
CA ILE A 331 27.56 -14.84 5.69
C ILE A 331 27.66 -13.89 4.51
N SER A 332 26.52 -13.45 3.99
CA SER A 332 26.40 -12.51 2.87
C SER A 332 25.80 -11.21 3.37
N ILE A 333 26.55 -10.12 3.23
CA ILE A 333 26.06 -8.77 3.45
C ILE A 333 26.03 -8.12 2.10
N LEU A 334 24.84 -7.84 1.61
CA LEU A 334 24.61 -7.37 0.27
C LEU A 334 23.99 -5.99 0.33
N ARG A 335 24.22 -5.19 -0.70
CA ARG A 335 23.39 -4.02 -0.94
C ARG A 335 21.94 -4.46 -1.07
N ASN A 336 21.05 -3.67 -0.50
CA ASN A 336 19.63 -3.75 -0.79
C ASN A 336 19.40 -3.50 -2.30
N PRO A 337 18.88 -4.47 -3.09
CA PRO A 337 18.82 -4.40 -4.55
C PRO A 337 17.90 -3.29 -5.12
N TRP A 338 17.19 -2.56 -4.26
CA TRP A 338 16.50 -1.33 -4.63
C TRP A 338 17.44 -0.11 -4.75
N SER A 339 18.72 -0.21 -4.34
CA SER A 339 19.75 0.79 -4.69
C SER A 339 20.26 0.55 -6.13
N LYS A 340 20.00 1.45 -7.08
CA LYS A 340 20.62 1.38 -8.42
C LYS A 340 21.72 2.43 -8.58
N ASN A 341 22.87 1.96 -9.08
CA ASN A 341 24.06 2.73 -9.49
C ASN A 341 23.72 3.96 -10.34
N ARG A 342 24.07 5.15 -9.83
CA ARG A 342 24.20 6.40 -10.59
C ARG A 342 25.24 6.23 -11.72
N ASN A 343 24.85 6.59 -12.94
CA ASN A 343 25.83 7.04 -13.92
C ASN A 343 26.40 8.38 -13.44
N ALA A 344 27.73 8.48 -13.46
CA ALA A 344 28.45 9.74 -13.37
C ALA A 344 27.90 10.72 -14.42
N ASP A 345 27.21 11.76 -13.97
CA ASP A 345 27.05 13.06 -14.65
C ASP A 345 26.08 13.93 -13.85
N THR A 346 26.43 14.29 -12.61
CA THR A 346 25.99 15.54 -11.95
C THR A 346 26.78 15.75 -10.66
N GLU A 347 28.07 16.07 -10.81
CA GLU A 347 28.74 16.89 -9.79
C GLU A 347 28.03 18.27 -9.78
N LYS A 348 27.07 18.46 -8.87
CA LYS A 348 26.74 19.81 -8.41
C LYS A 348 27.83 20.21 -7.41
N THR A 349 28.90 20.80 -7.92
CA THR A 349 29.92 21.46 -7.10
C THR A 349 29.26 22.53 -6.23
N LEU A 350 29.26 22.31 -4.91
CA LEU A 350 29.02 23.35 -3.90
C LEU A 350 30.03 24.48 -4.09
N PRO A 351 29.63 25.76 -4.11
CA PRO A 351 30.57 26.86 -4.14
C PRO A 351 31.38 26.89 -2.83
N GLN A 352 32.68 26.60 -2.91
CA GLN A 352 33.65 26.71 -1.81
C GLN A 352 33.77 28.14 -1.19
N GLU A 353 33.02 29.12 -1.68
CA GLU A 353 33.01 30.50 -1.18
C GLU A 353 32.12 30.70 0.07
N VAL A 354 31.11 29.86 0.31
CA VAL A 354 30.14 30.07 1.42
C VAL A 354 30.68 29.62 2.79
N THR A 355 31.49 28.56 2.85
CA THR A 355 32.09 28.05 4.10
C THR A 355 33.18 28.94 4.67
N LYS A 356 33.66 29.94 3.92
CA LYS A 356 34.78 30.80 4.32
C LYS A 356 34.39 32.01 5.19
N ASN A 357 33.09 32.31 5.32
CA ASN A 357 32.55 33.49 6.02
C ASN A 357 31.39 33.16 6.99
N ARG A 358 31.51 32.12 7.83
CA ARG A 358 30.54 31.90 8.92
C ARG A 358 30.73 32.95 10.02
N SER A 359 29.67 33.69 10.36
CA SER A 359 29.67 34.61 11.50
C SER A 359 29.74 33.80 12.80
N GLU A 360 30.80 34.00 13.59
CA GLU A 360 30.99 33.35 14.91
C GLU A 360 30.19 34.13 15.97
N ILE A 361 29.24 33.46 16.65
CA ILE A 361 28.51 34.04 17.80
C ILE A 361 29.17 33.57 19.09
N ILE A 362 29.42 34.49 20.03
CA ILE A 362 30.05 34.19 21.31
C ILE A 362 28.96 33.91 22.35
N ILE A 363 28.98 32.72 22.95
CA ILE A 363 27.99 32.30 23.95
C ILE A 363 28.61 32.39 25.36
N PRO A 364 28.02 33.18 26.27
CA PRO A 364 28.57 33.42 27.61
C PRO A 364 28.27 32.27 28.58
N SER A 365 29.20 32.00 29.48
CA SER A 365 28.98 31.06 30.59
C SER A 365 28.12 31.68 31.69
N THR A 366 27.18 30.94 32.27
CA THR A 366 26.39 31.34 33.44
C THR A 366 26.89 30.68 34.73
N ALA A 367 26.83 31.41 35.84
CA ALA A 367 27.05 30.88 37.20
C ALA A 367 25.74 30.56 37.93
N TYR A 368 24.60 30.93 37.33
CA TYR A 368 23.25 30.78 37.87
C TYR A 368 22.38 30.14 36.77
N PRO A 369 22.31 28.81 36.69
CA PRO A 369 21.51 28.14 35.66
C PRO A 369 20.01 28.41 35.84
N PRO A 370 19.24 28.51 34.74
CA PRO A 370 17.79 28.70 34.81
C PRO A 370 17.06 27.45 35.31
N THR A 371 15.83 27.62 35.78
CA THR A 371 14.93 26.52 36.11
C THR A 371 14.15 26.14 34.85
N ILE A 372 14.20 24.90 34.39
CA ILE A 372 13.50 24.47 33.17
C ILE A 372 12.00 24.32 33.45
N ASP A 373 11.27 25.43 33.35
CA ASP A 373 9.82 25.55 33.59
C ASP A 373 9.07 26.30 32.47
N GLY A 374 9.79 26.70 31.43
CA GLY A 374 9.28 27.44 30.28
C GLY A 374 9.27 28.96 30.49
N ASN A 375 9.79 29.49 31.61
CA ASN A 375 9.76 30.91 31.97
C ASN A 375 11.07 31.65 31.70
N LEU A 376 11.12 32.38 30.60
CA LEU A 376 12.30 33.13 30.17
C LEU A 376 12.56 34.45 30.93
N THR A 377 11.82 34.74 32.01
CA THR A 377 11.96 35.99 32.78
C THR A 377 13.01 35.93 33.89
N GLU A 378 13.65 34.78 34.10
CA GLU A 378 14.72 34.64 35.10
C GLU A 378 15.94 35.52 34.80
N LYS A 379 16.63 35.99 35.84
CA LYS A 379 17.87 36.80 35.73
C LYS A 379 18.96 36.16 34.85
N ALA A 380 18.97 34.83 34.76
CA ALA A 380 19.93 34.10 33.95
C ALA A 380 19.82 34.48 32.46
N TRP A 381 18.60 34.68 31.95
CA TRP A 381 18.32 35.00 30.55
C TRP A 381 18.73 36.41 30.14
N PHE A 382 18.82 37.37 31.07
CA PHE A 382 19.36 38.71 30.79
C PHE A 382 20.80 38.67 30.26
N ASN A 383 21.60 37.75 30.78
CA ASN A 383 23.01 37.62 30.42
C ASN A 383 23.22 36.62 29.27
N ALA A 384 22.16 36.04 28.72
CA ALA A 384 22.22 35.09 27.62
C ALA A 384 22.39 35.83 26.29
N GLU A 385 23.11 35.22 25.35
CA GLU A 385 23.31 35.80 24.02
C GLU A 385 22.06 35.56 23.16
N LYS A 386 21.57 36.61 22.50
CA LYS A 386 20.42 36.53 21.59
C LYS A 386 20.88 36.10 20.19
N LEU A 387 20.23 35.09 19.62
CA LEU A 387 20.49 34.62 18.26
C LEU A 387 20.08 35.69 17.22
N SER A 388 20.76 35.72 16.07
CA SER A 388 20.46 36.67 14.99
C SER A 388 19.02 36.55 14.47
N THR A 389 18.48 37.64 13.91
CA THR A 389 17.10 37.70 13.41
C THR A 389 16.81 36.60 12.38
N PHE A 390 15.73 35.84 12.62
CA PHE A 390 15.27 34.76 11.74
C PHE A 390 14.85 35.30 10.37
N ARG A 391 15.05 34.48 9.33
CA ARG A 391 14.77 34.81 7.92
C ARG A 391 13.67 33.92 7.35
N ASN A 392 12.96 34.43 6.34
CA ASN A 392 12.00 33.65 5.57
C ASN A 392 12.68 32.59 4.67
N PRO A 393 11.94 31.64 4.07
CA PRO A 393 12.51 30.59 3.23
C PRO A 393 13.19 31.10 1.96
N GLN A 394 12.95 32.35 1.58
CA GLN A 394 13.57 33.04 0.45
C GLN A 394 14.86 33.78 0.82
N GLY A 395 15.18 33.86 2.12
CA GLY A 395 16.39 34.48 2.66
C GLY A 395 16.54 35.99 2.44
N SER A 396 15.53 36.64 1.88
CA SER A 396 15.55 38.04 1.43
C SER A 396 15.04 39.02 2.48
N ASP A 397 14.19 38.58 3.42
CA ASP A 397 13.49 39.45 4.35
C ASP A 397 13.53 38.91 5.80
N VAL A 398 13.45 39.83 6.77
CA VAL A 398 13.23 39.51 8.19
C VAL A 398 11.91 38.73 8.30
N ALA A 399 11.92 37.63 9.06
CA ALA A 399 10.72 36.81 9.27
C ALA A 399 9.52 37.66 9.75
N GLU A 400 8.34 37.43 9.15
CA GLU A 400 7.14 38.20 9.46
C GLU A 400 6.65 37.98 10.90
N ASN A 401 6.85 36.79 11.46
CA ASN A 401 6.68 36.56 12.89
C ASN A 401 8.07 36.57 13.51
N LEU A 402 8.22 37.32 14.59
CA LEU A 402 9.46 37.27 15.34
C LEU A 402 9.56 35.88 16.00
N THR A 403 10.77 35.37 16.08
CA THR A 403 11.14 34.21 16.89
C THR A 403 12.41 34.65 17.61
N ASP A 404 12.35 34.69 18.94
CA ASP A 404 13.48 35.11 19.76
C ASP A 404 14.08 33.87 20.40
N VAL A 405 15.39 33.65 20.24
CA VAL A 405 16.12 32.53 20.87
C VAL A 405 17.33 33.10 21.61
N HIS A 406 17.53 32.67 22.84
CA HIS A 406 18.62 33.04 23.74
C HIS A 406 19.43 31.80 24.12
N LEU A 407 20.74 32.00 24.26
CA LEU A 407 21.71 30.93 24.48
C LEU A 407 22.68 31.29 25.62
N MET A 408 22.91 30.35 26.52
CA MET A 408 23.96 30.41 27.55
C MET A 408 24.43 29.00 27.90
N TRP A 409 25.55 28.85 28.62
CA TRP A 409 26.06 27.53 28.99
C TRP A 409 26.66 27.49 30.40
N ASP A 410 26.71 26.33 31.04
CA ASP A 410 27.47 26.09 32.29
C ASP A 410 28.42 24.89 32.15
N THR A 411 28.88 24.28 33.25
CA THR A 411 29.77 23.12 33.16
C THR A 411 29.10 21.85 32.61
N ASP A 412 27.77 21.78 32.68
CA ASP A 412 27.01 20.56 32.46
C ASP A 412 26.06 20.68 31.25
N HIS A 413 25.51 21.87 30.95
CA HIS A 413 24.47 22.06 29.93
C HIS A 413 24.68 23.30 29.04
N LEU A 414 24.22 23.20 27.80
CA LEU A 414 23.85 24.31 26.93
C LEU A 414 22.36 24.60 27.15
N TYR A 415 22.03 25.83 27.51
CA TYR A 415 20.65 26.27 27.70
C TYR A 415 20.17 27.02 26.46
N ILE A 416 19.02 26.59 25.94
CA ILE A 416 18.34 27.19 24.79
C ILE A 416 16.96 27.61 25.23
N GLY A 417 16.69 28.91 25.22
CA GLY A 417 15.40 29.48 25.60
C GLY A 417 14.81 30.26 24.44
N GLY A 418 13.55 30.04 24.08
CA GLY A 418 12.94 30.77 22.96
C GLY A 418 11.50 31.21 23.17
N ARG A 419 11.15 32.36 22.58
CA ARG A 419 9.78 32.89 22.47
C ARG A 419 9.31 32.80 21.03
N ILE A 420 8.17 32.13 20.84
CA ILE A 420 7.56 31.89 19.54
C ILE A 420 6.28 32.73 19.47
N TYR A 421 6.37 33.90 18.83
CA TYR A 421 5.25 34.84 18.79
C TYR A 421 4.13 34.36 17.85
N LEU A 422 2.89 34.43 18.34
CA LEU A 422 1.67 34.09 17.63
C LEU A 422 1.12 35.34 16.94
N LYS A 423 0.86 35.26 15.64
CA LYS A 423 0.19 36.35 14.90
C LYS A 423 -1.25 36.48 15.40
N THR A 424 -1.75 37.71 15.50
CA THR A 424 -3.15 37.96 15.88
C THR A 424 -4.09 37.10 15.01
N TYR A 425 -4.95 36.30 15.64
CA TYR A 425 -5.92 35.38 15.02
C TYR A 425 -5.40 34.05 14.41
N LYS A 426 -4.13 33.68 14.64
CA LYS A 426 -3.63 32.34 14.31
C LYS A 426 -3.54 31.46 15.55
N ILE A 427 -4.15 30.28 15.50
CA ILE A 427 -4.06 29.27 16.56
C ILE A 427 -3.00 28.24 16.16
N PRO A 428 -2.01 27.93 17.02
CA PRO A 428 -1.00 26.93 16.71
C PRO A 428 -1.64 25.55 16.63
N ARG A 429 -1.32 24.80 15.57
CA ARG A 429 -1.81 23.44 15.35
C ARG A 429 -1.13 22.49 16.34
N VAL A 430 -1.93 21.72 17.07
CA VAL A 430 -1.45 20.64 17.94
C VAL A 430 -2.25 19.37 17.64
N SER A 431 -1.55 18.31 17.26
CA SER A 431 -2.11 17.01 16.92
C SER A 431 -1.28 15.83 17.42
N GLN A 432 -0.05 16.04 17.87
CA GLN A 432 0.85 15.01 18.40
C GLN A 432 1.17 15.30 19.87
N THR A 433 1.16 14.25 20.70
CA THR A 433 1.28 14.36 22.17
C THR A 433 2.27 13.39 22.78
N GLN A 434 2.79 12.43 22.01
CA GLN A 434 3.67 11.37 22.52
C GLN A 434 5.13 11.72 22.18
N GLN A 435 6.05 11.31 23.06
CA GLN A 435 7.47 11.35 22.75
C GLN A 435 7.75 10.49 21.51
N ASP A 436 8.60 10.99 20.64
CA ASP A 436 9.01 10.37 19.36
C ASP A 436 7.87 10.10 18.38
N SER A 437 6.72 10.76 18.59
CA SER A 437 5.69 10.85 17.56
C SER A 437 6.10 11.84 16.47
N PRO A 438 5.43 11.87 15.30
CA PRO A 438 5.74 12.78 14.19
C PRO A 438 5.49 14.27 14.51
N ILE A 439 6.16 14.86 15.51
CA ILE A 439 5.90 16.21 16.03
C ILE A 439 5.95 17.27 14.93
N TRP A 440 6.75 17.06 13.88
CA TRP A 440 6.87 17.93 12.71
C TRP A 440 5.57 18.13 11.92
N VAL A 441 4.48 17.41 12.19
CA VAL A 441 3.16 17.70 11.60
C VAL A 441 2.46 18.87 12.29
N ASP A 442 2.89 19.29 13.48
CA ASP A 442 2.31 20.37 14.29
C ASP A 442 2.99 21.72 14.05
N ASP A 443 2.49 22.78 14.70
CA ASP A 443 3.31 23.97 14.96
C ASP A 443 4.49 23.54 15.84
N CYS A 444 5.73 23.76 15.40
CA CYS A 444 6.91 23.27 16.10
C CYS A 444 8.15 24.12 15.85
N ILE A 445 9.12 23.95 16.75
CA ILE A 445 10.51 24.38 16.60
C ILE A 445 11.39 23.15 16.38
N GLU A 446 12.24 23.21 15.36
CA GLU A 446 13.23 22.18 15.03
C GLU A 446 14.61 22.75 15.37
N ILE A 447 15.42 22.00 16.10
CA ILE A 447 16.71 22.45 16.61
C ILE A 447 17.76 21.41 16.21
N LEU A 448 18.70 21.85 15.39
CA LEU A 448 19.86 21.08 14.96
C LEU A 448 21.06 21.54 15.78
N ILE A 449 21.68 20.64 16.54
CA ILE A 449 22.79 20.96 17.45
C ILE A 449 23.96 20.02 17.18
N ASP A 450 25.13 20.59 16.90
CA ASP A 450 26.38 19.84 16.82
C ASP A 450 27.33 20.36 17.90
N MET A 451 27.50 19.58 18.97
CA MET A 451 28.38 19.95 20.08
C MET A 451 29.88 19.80 19.76
N ASN A 452 30.23 19.18 18.62
CA ASN A 452 31.59 19.03 18.16
C ASN A 452 31.69 19.16 16.62
N PRO A 453 31.94 20.38 16.09
CA PRO A 453 32.00 20.67 14.66
C PRO A 453 32.99 19.81 13.86
N GLU A 454 33.94 19.14 14.54
CA GLU A 454 34.92 18.22 13.92
C GLU A 454 34.36 16.83 13.60
N THR A 455 33.15 16.52 14.07
CA THR A 455 32.48 15.21 13.89
C THR A 455 31.55 15.24 12.69
N GLU A 456 31.01 14.12 12.22
CA GLU A 456 30.01 14.16 11.13
C GLU A 456 28.56 14.28 11.67
N ALA A 457 28.35 13.98 12.95
CA ALA A 457 27.03 13.86 13.55
C ALA A 457 26.50 15.16 14.19
N TYR A 458 25.17 15.32 14.20
CA TYR A 458 24.47 16.35 14.95
C TYR A 458 23.12 15.83 15.49
N ALA A 459 22.65 16.41 16.59
CA ALA A 459 21.34 16.13 17.16
C ALA A 459 20.26 16.94 16.44
N HIS A 460 19.09 16.34 16.24
CA HIS A 460 17.88 16.99 15.74
C HIS A 460 16.75 16.81 16.75
N LEU A 461 16.26 17.90 17.31
CA LEU A 461 15.16 17.95 18.27
C LEU A 461 13.97 18.69 17.65
N VAL A 462 12.76 18.16 17.78
CA VAL A 462 11.53 18.80 17.33
C VAL A 462 10.56 18.92 18.49
N LEU A 463 10.10 20.13 18.77
CA LEU A 463 9.27 20.45 19.93
C LEU A 463 8.02 21.24 19.51
N ASN A 464 6.83 20.83 19.98
CA ASN A 464 5.58 21.56 19.77
C ASN A 464 5.16 22.39 21.02
N PRO A 465 4.13 23.26 20.93
CA PRO A 465 3.73 24.14 22.04
C PRO A 465 3.37 23.42 23.35
N ILE A 466 2.91 22.16 23.26
CA ILE A 466 2.47 21.38 24.42
C ILE A 466 3.58 20.54 25.04
N GLY A 467 4.83 20.71 24.58
CA GLY A 467 6.00 20.00 25.12
C GLY A 467 6.25 18.62 24.51
N GLY A 468 5.55 18.24 23.44
CA GLY A 468 5.82 17.00 22.71
C GLY A 468 7.18 17.07 22.02
N LEU A 469 8.06 16.11 22.31
CA LEU A 469 9.43 16.04 21.82
C LEU A 469 9.60 14.86 20.86
N PHE A 470 10.31 15.09 19.75
CA PHE A 470 10.96 14.06 18.96
C PHE A 470 12.45 14.37 18.92
N ASP A 471 13.29 13.38 19.17
CA ASP A 471 14.74 13.52 19.05
C ASP A 471 15.40 12.41 18.22
N GLN A 472 16.50 12.78 17.56
CA GLN A 472 17.32 11.85 16.79
C GLN A 472 18.75 12.37 16.64
N ARG A 473 19.71 11.47 16.46
CA ARG A 473 21.10 11.83 16.12
C ARG A 473 21.40 11.54 14.66
N VAL A 474 21.59 12.57 13.86
CA VAL A 474 21.89 12.48 12.43
C VAL A 474 23.39 12.29 12.25
N ARG A 475 23.81 11.36 11.39
CA ARG A 475 25.23 11.06 11.13
C ARG A 475 25.66 11.32 9.70
N GLU A 476 24.75 11.19 8.72
CA GLU A 476 25.01 11.55 7.32
C GLU A 476 23.85 12.33 6.72
N GLU A 477 24.18 13.32 5.88
CA GLU A 477 23.22 14.17 5.17
C GLU A 477 22.55 13.39 4.03
N GLY A 478 21.22 13.39 3.95
CA GLY A 478 20.48 12.64 2.93
C GLY A 478 18.98 12.98 2.86
N TYR A 479 18.29 12.42 1.86
CA TYR A 479 16.85 12.54 1.64
C TYR A 479 16.06 11.62 2.61
N PRO A 480 14.91 12.07 3.15
CA PRO A 480 14.14 11.28 4.12
C PRO A 480 13.50 10.04 3.49
N ASN A 481 13.67 8.86 4.12
CA ASN A 481 13.11 7.59 3.66
C ASN A 481 11.71 7.29 4.24
N PHE A 482 10.76 8.23 4.15
CA PHE A 482 9.45 8.07 4.79
C PHE A 482 8.27 8.07 3.81
N ARG A 483 7.36 7.11 4.02
CA ARG A 483 5.94 7.17 3.60
C ARG A 483 5.14 8.23 4.40
N PHE A 484 5.76 9.00 5.31
CA PHE A 484 5.16 10.00 6.22
C PHE A 484 5.55 11.46 5.89
N ALA A 485 5.62 11.84 4.62
CA ALA A 485 5.77 13.26 4.25
C ALA A 485 4.57 14.10 4.75
N PRO A 486 4.78 15.35 5.21
CA PRO A 486 3.70 16.28 5.55
C PRO A 486 2.68 16.41 4.39
N ASP A 487 1.39 16.54 4.72
CA ASP A 487 0.30 16.56 3.73
C ASP A 487 0.42 17.68 2.69
N ASP A 488 1.16 18.75 3.00
CA ASP A 488 1.42 19.91 2.14
C ASP A 488 2.49 19.64 1.06
N VAL A 489 3.14 18.48 1.08
CA VAL A 489 4.19 18.10 0.14
C VAL A 489 3.62 17.15 -0.90
N LYS A 490 3.71 17.53 -2.19
CA LYS A 490 3.36 16.61 -3.28
C LYS A 490 4.28 15.40 -3.23
N ARG A 491 3.72 14.25 -2.84
CA ARG A 491 4.39 12.95 -2.91
C ARG A 491 4.70 12.64 -4.37
N LEU A 492 5.94 12.83 -4.78
CA LEU A 492 6.48 12.15 -5.95
C LEU A 492 6.89 10.74 -5.51
N GLN A 493 6.78 9.76 -6.40
CA GLN A 493 7.49 8.49 -6.21
C GLN A 493 8.97 8.84 -6.13
N ILE A 494 9.52 8.91 -4.92
CA ILE A 494 10.93 9.12 -4.69
C ILE A 494 11.62 7.91 -5.33
N ASP A 495 12.46 8.18 -6.33
CA ASP A 495 13.30 7.16 -6.97
C ASP A 495 14.25 6.62 -5.90
N ASP A 496 14.32 5.29 -5.74
CA ASP A 496 15.14 4.58 -4.74
C ASP A 496 16.67 4.82 -4.90
N SER A 497 17.07 5.73 -5.81
CA SER A 497 18.42 6.15 -6.17
C SER A 497 18.88 7.48 -5.51
N THR A 498 18.07 8.08 -4.64
CA THR A 498 18.43 9.28 -3.85
C THR A 498 19.18 8.90 -2.58
N ASP A 499 20.27 9.61 -2.26
CA ASP A 499 21.12 9.37 -1.07
C ASP A 499 20.24 9.42 0.18
N LYS A 500 20.14 8.30 0.89
CA LYS A 500 19.23 8.13 2.03
C LYS A 500 19.90 8.63 3.32
N PHE A 501 19.05 9.07 4.24
CA PHE A 501 19.42 9.72 5.50
C PHE A 501 19.85 8.71 6.58
N LYS A 502 21.08 8.82 7.11
CA LYS A 502 21.51 8.07 8.30
C LYS A 502 21.17 8.86 9.55
N SER A 503 20.06 8.51 10.19
CA SER A 503 19.75 9.01 11.53
C SER A 503 19.47 7.92 12.52
N ASP A 504 19.91 8.18 13.74
CA ASP A 504 19.59 7.44 14.93
C ASP A 504 18.36 8.05 15.61
N SER A 505 17.13 7.75 15.15
CA SER A 505 15.86 8.18 15.78
C SER A 505 15.57 7.47 17.11
N THR A 506 16.62 6.87 17.67
CA THR A 506 16.61 5.98 18.80
C THR A 506 17.53 6.47 19.91
N TRP A 507 18.35 7.46 19.56
CA TRP A 507 19.12 8.29 20.45
C TRP A 507 18.20 9.23 21.21
N ASP A 508 18.23 9.12 22.53
CA ASP A 508 17.60 10.07 23.44
C ASP A 508 18.61 11.18 23.76
N SER A 509 18.21 12.41 23.53
CA SER A 509 18.99 13.62 23.80
C SER A 509 19.28 13.82 25.29
N ASN A 510 18.53 13.16 26.17
CA ASN A 510 18.49 13.39 27.61
C ASN A 510 18.23 14.87 27.96
N ALA A 511 17.70 15.64 27.02
CA ALA A 511 17.45 17.06 27.20
C ALA A 511 16.26 17.26 28.14
N ARG A 512 16.39 18.22 29.06
CA ARG A 512 15.24 18.63 29.88
C ARG A 512 14.51 19.75 29.16
N ILE A 513 13.20 19.60 29.03
CA ILE A 513 12.37 20.54 28.27
C ILE A 513 11.15 20.95 29.07
N ALA A 514 10.80 22.23 28.98
CA ALA A 514 9.52 22.75 29.45
C ALA A 514 8.98 23.80 28.47
N THR A 515 7.66 23.87 28.34
CA THR A 515 6.98 24.87 27.52
C THR A 515 5.91 25.60 28.33
N LYS A 516 5.57 26.82 27.90
CA LYS A 516 4.42 27.58 28.40
C LYS A 516 3.66 28.23 27.27
N ILE A 517 2.34 28.31 27.41
CA ILE A 517 1.44 28.86 26.38
C ILE A 517 0.81 30.15 26.89
N TYR A 518 1.22 31.27 26.31
CA TYR A 518 0.67 32.60 26.56
C TYR A 518 -0.28 33.02 25.42
N ALA A 519 -1.04 34.10 25.60
CA ALA A 519 -2.03 34.58 24.64
C ALA A 519 -1.40 35.05 23.32
N THR A 520 -0.15 35.54 23.37
CA THR A 520 0.53 36.15 22.22
C THR A 520 1.80 35.43 21.79
N TYR A 521 2.27 34.44 22.55
CA TYR A 521 3.42 33.61 22.22
C TYR A 521 3.35 32.30 22.99
N TRP A 522 4.14 31.31 22.59
CA TRP A 522 4.52 30.23 23.49
C TRP A 522 6.02 30.25 23.67
N SER A 523 6.50 29.80 24.83
CA SER A 523 7.92 29.74 25.14
C SER A 523 8.37 28.32 25.39
N PHE A 524 9.66 28.09 25.20
CA PHE A 524 10.32 26.84 25.52
C PHE A 524 11.67 27.09 26.19
N GLU A 525 12.06 26.16 27.04
CA GLU A 525 13.39 26.07 27.64
C GLU A 525 13.93 24.66 27.46
N ILE A 526 15.20 24.55 27.07
CA ILE A 526 15.89 23.29 26.85
C ILE A 526 17.24 23.36 27.58
N ALA A 527 17.51 22.40 28.46
CA ALA A 527 18.84 22.12 28.97
C ALA A 527 19.43 20.92 28.23
N TYR A 528 20.31 21.18 27.26
CA TYR A 528 20.99 20.18 26.46
C TYR A 528 22.33 19.78 27.09
N PRO A 529 22.61 18.49 27.35
CA PRO A 529 23.86 18.06 27.99
C PRO A 529 25.12 18.38 27.17
N LEU A 530 26.18 18.91 27.80
CA LEU A 530 27.46 19.19 27.14
C LEU A 530 28.36 17.95 26.99
N ASN A 531 28.20 16.95 27.88
CA ASN A 531 28.97 15.71 27.89
C ASN A 531 28.28 14.59 27.07
N ASP A 532 27.99 14.85 25.81
CA ASP A 532 27.37 13.89 24.88
C ASP A 532 28.39 12.87 24.29
N GLY A 533 29.42 12.51 25.08
CA GLY A 533 30.36 11.43 24.78
C GLY A 533 31.65 11.80 24.01
N GLU A 534 31.79 13.02 23.47
CA GLU A 534 32.96 13.41 22.66
C GLU A 534 33.67 14.68 23.17
N SER A 535 35.01 14.64 23.24
CA SER A 535 35.81 15.74 23.79
C SER A 535 35.96 16.90 22.81
N ASN A 536 35.11 17.92 22.92
CA ASN A 536 35.25 19.18 22.20
C ASN A 536 36.46 19.99 22.72
N THR A 537 37.59 19.90 22.02
CA THR A 537 38.84 20.59 22.42
C THR A 537 38.88 22.08 22.08
N LYS A 538 37.94 22.56 21.25
CA LYS A 538 37.91 23.92 20.69
C LYS A 538 36.85 24.84 21.31
N ASN A 539 35.97 24.32 22.17
CA ASN A 539 34.81 25.03 22.73
C ASN A 539 33.93 25.67 21.63
N GLN A 540 33.76 24.98 20.50
CA GLN A 540 32.93 25.44 19.38
C GLN A 540 31.77 24.47 19.16
N CYS A 541 30.57 24.95 18.87
CA CYS A 541 29.42 24.11 18.48
C CYS A 541 28.73 24.71 17.24
N LEU A 542 27.97 23.90 16.49
CA LEU A 542 27.09 24.40 15.45
C LEU A 542 25.64 24.35 15.91
N LEU A 543 24.85 25.35 15.51
CA LEU A 543 23.43 25.41 15.80
C LEU A 543 22.65 25.87 14.57
N ASN A 544 21.50 25.27 14.33
CA ASN A 544 20.46 25.87 13.50
C ASN A 544 19.10 25.62 14.13
N VAL A 545 18.31 26.67 14.24
CA VAL A 545 16.94 26.64 14.72
C VAL A 545 15.99 26.98 13.58
N HIS A 546 15.01 26.12 13.34
CA HIS A 546 13.95 26.29 12.35
C HIS A 546 12.61 26.37 13.07
N ARG A 547 11.70 27.20 12.58
CA ARG A 547 10.31 27.24 13.03
C ARG A 547 9.41 26.80 11.90
N LYS A 548 8.50 25.88 12.18
CA LYS A 548 7.39 25.50 11.31
C LYS A 548 6.08 25.94 11.98
N ALA A 549 5.58 27.10 11.59
CA ALA A 549 4.30 27.59 12.08
C ALA A 549 3.16 27.03 11.21
N ILE A 550 2.28 26.26 11.83
CA ILE A 550 1.10 25.68 11.21
C ILE A 550 -0.09 26.12 12.03
N GLY A 551 -1.03 26.83 11.40
CA GLY A 551 -2.20 27.31 12.13
C GLY A 551 -3.41 27.56 11.24
N SER A 552 -4.57 27.52 11.87
CA SER A 552 -5.85 27.89 11.30
C SER A 552 -6.04 29.41 11.39
N SER A 553 -6.67 30.01 10.37
CA SER A 553 -7.16 31.39 10.51
C SER A 553 -8.48 31.34 11.27
N GLY A 554 -8.58 31.98 12.43
CA GLY A 554 -9.77 31.93 13.29
C GLY A 554 -11.05 32.54 12.70
N LYS A 555 -11.15 32.77 11.38
CA LYS A 555 -12.28 33.42 10.69
C LYS A 555 -12.89 32.63 9.53
N SER A 556 -12.43 31.43 9.19
CA SER A 556 -12.98 30.66 8.09
C SER A 556 -13.48 29.29 8.53
N LYS A 557 -14.69 28.92 8.07
CA LYS A 557 -15.18 27.53 8.06
C LYS A 557 -14.45 26.66 7.02
N ASP A 558 -13.59 27.27 6.21
CA ASP A 558 -12.66 26.56 5.34
C ASP A 558 -11.37 26.25 6.12
N PHE A 559 -11.01 24.97 6.13
CA PHE A 559 -9.79 24.39 6.71
C PHE A 559 -8.51 24.81 5.96
N ASP A 560 -8.39 26.08 5.56
CA ASP A 560 -7.19 26.61 4.89
C ASP A 560 -6.05 26.71 5.92
N LYS A 561 -5.27 25.64 6.01
CA LYS A 561 -4.03 25.56 6.80
C LYS A 561 -3.05 26.61 6.26
N THR A 562 -2.61 27.53 7.12
CA THR A 562 -1.53 28.46 6.77
C THR A 562 -0.20 27.91 7.28
N LEU A 563 0.74 27.68 6.36
CA LEU A 563 2.09 27.22 6.66
C LEU A 563 3.09 28.37 6.51
N ILE A 564 3.87 28.63 7.56
CA ILE A 564 4.99 29.59 7.56
C ILE A 564 6.24 28.88 8.06
N ARG A 565 7.39 29.18 7.47
CA ARG A 565 8.70 28.63 7.85
C ARG A 565 9.70 29.75 8.11
N GLU A 566 10.50 29.64 9.15
CA GLU A 566 11.50 30.64 9.55
C GLU A 566 12.81 29.93 9.94
N PHE A 567 13.96 30.55 9.64
CA PHE A 567 15.28 29.93 9.87
C PHE A 567 16.22 30.93 10.54
N SER A 568 16.92 30.49 11.60
CA SER A 568 17.97 31.30 12.26
C SER A 568 19.22 31.46 11.39
N TYR A 569 19.64 30.40 10.70
CA TYR A 569 20.68 30.44 9.67
C TYR A 569 20.10 29.92 8.36
N TRP A 570 20.06 30.79 7.36
CA TRP A 570 19.53 30.47 6.03
C TRP A 570 20.66 30.47 4.99
N ILE A 571 20.76 29.37 4.22
CA ILE A 571 21.60 29.27 3.03
C ILE A 571 20.70 28.93 1.83
N PRO A 572 20.84 29.61 0.66
CA PRO A 572 20.08 29.34 -0.56
C PRO A 572 20.53 28.03 -1.21
N MET A 573 20.30 26.89 -0.57
CA MET A 573 20.46 25.59 -1.20
C MET A 573 19.07 25.13 -1.65
N TYR A 574 18.73 25.47 -2.91
CA TYR A 574 17.44 25.16 -3.52
C TYR A 574 17.31 23.66 -3.79
N ASP A 575 16.43 23.00 -3.04
CA ASP A 575 15.59 21.93 -3.58
C ASP A 575 14.12 22.35 -3.45
N ASP A 576 13.49 22.69 -4.57
CA ASP A 576 12.08 23.08 -4.63
C ASP A 576 11.14 21.89 -4.27
N GLU A 577 11.70 20.68 -4.14
CA GLU A 577 10.97 19.44 -3.88
C GLU A 577 10.78 19.14 -2.38
N PHE A 578 11.68 19.62 -1.50
CA PHE A 578 11.67 19.33 -0.05
C PHE A 578 11.98 20.57 0.82
N PRO A 579 11.16 21.64 0.77
CA PRO A 579 11.40 22.93 1.45
C PRO A 579 11.35 22.86 3.00
N TRP A 580 11.24 21.65 3.55
CA TRP A 580 11.08 21.34 4.96
C TRP A 580 12.25 20.56 5.54
N TRP A 581 13.29 20.30 4.75
CA TRP A 581 14.35 19.36 5.10
C TRP A 581 15.78 19.87 4.79
N PRO A 582 16.21 21.06 5.27
CA PRO A 582 17.59 21.52 5.07
C PRO A 582 18.50 20.97 6.18
N HIS A 583 18.72 19.66 6.17
CA HIS A 583 19.58 18.91 7.10
C HIS A 583 21.07 18.95 6.68
N TRP A 584 21.54 20.10 6.19
CA TRP A 584 22.94 20.29 5.80
C TRP A 584 23.71 20.99 6.92
N LYS A 585 24.73 20.31 7.45
CA LYS A 585 25.68 20.81 8.45
C LYS A 585 26.38 22.08 7.96
N GLU A 586 26.57 22.23 6.64
CA GLU A 586 27.10 23.46 6.06
C GLU A 586 26.20 24.67 6.27
N GLY A 587 24.90 24.43 6.46
CA GLY A 587 23.84 25.38 6.76
C GLY A 587 23.81 25.89 8.20
N MET A 588 24.53 25.26 9.13
CA MET A 588 24.49 25.59 10.56
C MET A 588 25.45 26.73 10.93
N GLY A 589 25.02 27.59 11.85
CA GLY A 589 25.84 28.68 12.37
C GLY A 589 26.89 28.22 13.37
N LEU A 590 28.00 28.94 13.47
CA LEU A 590 29.11 28.62 14.38
C LEU A 590 28.98 29.39 15.70
N LEU A 591 28.96 28.66 16.81
CA LEU A 591 28.92 29.19 18.18
C LEU A 591 30.25 28.92 18.88
N LYS A 592 30.69 29.86 19.73
CA LYS A 592 31.92 29.75 20.54
C LYS A 592 31.60 29.93 22.03
N LEU A 593 31.86 28.90 22.82
CA LEU A 593 31.63 28.89 24.27
C LEU A 593 32.79 29.58 25.01
N VAL A 594 32.52 30.72 25.65
CA VAL A 594 33.53 31.52 26.35
C VAL A 594 33.27 31.57 27.86
N LYS A 595 34.34 31.45 28.66
CA LYS A 595 34.30 31.62 30.12
C LYS A 595 34.30 33.11 30.47
N GLY A 596 33.23 33.58 31.10
CA GLY A 596 33.01 35.00 31.41
C GLY A 596 32.36 35.75 30.26
N GLN A 597 31.92 36.98 30.53
CA GLN A 597 31.25 37.81 29.51
C GLN A 597 32.25 38.35 28.48
N PRO A 598 31.82 38.52 27.21
CA PRO A 598 32.66 39.14 26.19
C PRO A 598 33.03 40.57 26.60
N THR A 599 34.33 40.86 26.65
CA THR A 599 34.83 42.24 26.82
C THR A 599 34.35 43.09 25.65
N VAL A 600 33.41 44.00 25.91
CA VAL A 600 32.96 45.02 24.96
C VAL A 600 34.18 45.84 24.52
N SER A 601 34.63 45.65 23.28
CA SER A 601 35.64 46.50 22.66
C SER A 601 34.98 47.79 22.16
N GLY A 602 34.83 48.78 23.04
CA GLY A 602 34.38 50.11 22.65
C GLY A 602 33.82 50.92 23.82
N SER A 603 34.56 51.98 24.20
CA SER A 603 34.26 53.06 25.17
C SER A 603 33.86 52.66 26.60
N LEU A 604 34.71 53.04 27.57
CA LEU A 604 34.31 53.21 28.97
C LEU A 604 33.18 54.25 29.04
N ASP A 605 31.94 53.79 29.21
CA ASP A 605 30.92 54.54 29.93
C ASP A 605 30.80 53.94 31.33
N VAL A 606 30.90 54.80 32.35
CA VAL A 606 30.75 54.43 33.76
C VAL A 606 29.28 54.10 34.00
N THR A 607 28.90 52.82 33.93
CA THR A 607 27.53 52.38 34.25
C THR A 607 27.27 52.58 35.76
N ALA A 608 26.30 53.43 36.09
CA ALA A 608 25.86 53.60 37.47
C ALA A 608 25.26 52.30 38.00
N HIS A 609 25.76 51.82 39.14
CA HIS A 609 25.24 50.65 39.84
C HIS A 609 24.34 51.10 40.99
N TYR A 610 23.14 50.52 41.09
CA TYR A 610 22.18 50.79 42.15
C TYR A 610 21.99 49.56 43.04
N GLU A 611 21.89 49.75 44.35
CA GLU A 611 21.52 48.68 45.28
C GLU A 611 20.01 48.76 45.57
N VAL A 612 19.26 47.71 45.24
CA VAL A 612 17.80 47.66 45.41
C VAL A 612 17.47 47.58 46.91
N LYS A 613 16.91 48.64 47.47
CA LYS A 613 16.47 48.67 48.87
C LYS A 613 15.10 48.02 49.07
N ASP A 614 14.18 48.31 48.15
CA ASP A 614 12.79 47.85 48.21
C ASP A 614 12.17 47.87 46.79
N ILE A 615 11.16 47.04 46.58
CA ILE A 615 10.37 46.98 45.35
C ILE A 615 8.90 47.18 45.73
N LYS A 616 8.33 48.29 45.25
CA LYS A 616 6.95 48.69 45.50
C LYS A 616 6.13 48.53 44.23
N ILE A 617 4.97 47.90 44.34
CA ILE A 617 4.04 47.73 43.24
C ILE A 617 2.84 48.65 43.49
N ILE A 618 2.45 49.42 42.48
CA ILE A 618 1.42 50.45 42.57
C ILE A 618 0.43 50.27 41.43
N ASP A 619 -0.82 50.65 41.68
CA ASP A 619 -1.96 50.58 40.75
C ASP A 619 -2.43 49.16 40.38
N ASN A 620 -1.96 48.11 41.08
CA ASN A 620 -2.53 46.77 41.01
C ASN A 620 -3.94 46.73 41.62
N LEU A 621 -4.92 46.14 40.94
CA LEU A 621 -6.35 46.18 41.28
C LEU A 621 -6.89 44.81 41.70
N LYS A 622 -6.76 43.79 40.86
CA LYS A 622 -7.22 42.42 41.12
C LYS A 622 -6.10 41.52 41.65
N ILE A 623 -4.85 41.67 41.21
CA ILE A 623 -3.74 40.82 41.64
C ILE A 623 -3.13 41.37 42.95
N PRO A 624 -3.02 40.60 44.05
CA PRO A 624 -2.42 41.04 45.29
C PRO A 624 -0.95 41.42 45.12
N THR A 625 -0.51 42.47 45.83
CA THR A 625 0.88 42.94 45.80
C THR A 625 1.91 41.85 46.13
N SER A 626 1.55 40.86 46.95
CA SER A 626 2.42 39.71 47.26
C SER A 626 2.63 38.76 46.08
N GLU A 627 1.61 38.59 45.24
CA GLU A 627 1.68 37.78 44.01
C GLU A 627 2.38 38.56 42.91
N MET A 628 2.07 39.87 42.78
CA MET A 628 2.73 40.76 41.83
C MET A 628 4.26 40.83 42.02
N LYS A 629 4.76 40.69 43.25
CA LYS A 629 6.20 40.65 43.53
C LYS A 629 6.92 39.45 42.92
N LYS A 630 6.21 38.36 42.60
CA LYS A 630 6.79 37.16 41.97
C LYS A 630 7.16 37.38 40.50
N PHE A 631 6.54 38.35 39.83
CA PHE A 631 6.86 38.71 38.45
C PHE A 631 8.15 39.52 38.32
N SER A 632 8.72 40.01 39.44
CA SER A 632 9.98 40.76 39.41
C SER A 632 11.17 39.80 39.46
N PRO A 633 12.11 39.88 38.49
CA PRO A 633 13.31 39.07 38.51
C PRO A 633 14.31 39.47 39.62
N PHE A 634 14.17 40.69 40.17
CA PHE A 634 15.07 41.24 41.19
C PHE A 634 14.45 41.21 42.59
N SER A 635 15.31 41.17 43.60
CA SER A 635 14.95 41.14 45.02
C SER A 635 15.67 42.27 45.78
N PRO A 636 15.13 42.73 46.92
CA PRO A 636 15.84 43.65 47.80
C PRO A 636 17.23 43.10 48.18
N GLY A 637 18.27 43.91 47.98
CA GLY A 637 19.68 43.57 48.17
C GLY A 637 20.46 43.35 46.87
N ASP A 638 19.79 43.21 45.73
CA ASP A 638 20.46 43.04 44.43
C ASP A 638 21.14 44.34 43.97
N SER A 639 22.31 44.22 43.35
CA SER A 639 22.98 45.34 42.66
C SER A 639 22.60 45.30 41.18
N ILE A 640 21.96 46.35 40.68
CA ILE A 640 21.41 46.41 39.31
C ILE A 640 21.89 47.63 38.52
N THR A 641 21.87 47.52 37.19
CA THR A 641 22.20 48.60 36.24
C THR A 641 20.96 49.19 35.56
N ASN A 642 21.09 50.34 34.90
CA ASN A 642 20.00 50.91 34.09
C ASN A 642 19.53 49.97 32.96
N GLU A 643 20.44 49.21 32.37
CA GLU A 643 20.10 48.22 31.32
C GLU A 643 19.23 47.09 31.88
N GLN A 644 19.54 46.60 33.08
CA GLN A 644 18.74 45.58 33.77
C GLN A 644 17.35 46.09 34.16
N ILE A 645 17.22 47.38 34.47
CA ILE A 645 15.91 48.01 34.74
C ILE A 645 15.10 48.12 33.44
N SER A 646 15.73 48.53 32.34
CA SER A 646 15.07 48.58 31.03
C SER A 646 14.64 47.19 30.55
N TRP A 647 15.48 46.16 30.75
CA TRP A 647 15.13 44.79 30.45
C TRP A 647 13.95 44.31 31.28
N MET A 648 13.96 44.56 32.61
CA MET A 648 12.81 44.21 33.45
C MET A 648 11.51 44.87 32.99
N LEU A 649 11.57 46.12 32.49
CA LEU A 649 10.38 46.76 31.93
C LEU A 649 9.82 45.97 30.74
N THR A 650 10.69 45.61 29.80
CA THR A 650 10.33 44.82 28.61
C THR A 650 9.82 43.42 28.99
N GLU A 651 10.41 42.78 30.00
CA GLU A 651 9.96 41.46 30.46
C GLU A 651 8.57 41.50 31.11
N LEU A 652 8.25 42.60 31.82
CA LEU A 652 6.92 42.80 32.39
C LEU A 652 5.86 42.99 31.30
N GLU A 653 6.18 43.58 30.14
CA GLU A 653 5.25 43.76 29.02
C GLU A 653 4.81 42.43 28.37
N TYR A 654 5.53 41.32 28.61
CA TYR A 654 5.21 40.00 28.04
C TYR A 654 4.26 39.14 28.88
N TYR A 655 3.88 39.58 30.08
CA TYR A 655 2.90 38.86 30.90
C TYR A 655 1.48 39.18 30.44
N ASP A 656 0.67 38.16 30.18
CA ASP A 656 -0.72 38.33 29.72
C ASP A 656 -1.59 39.05 30.75
N GLU A 657 -1.19 39.02 32.03
CA GLU A 657 -1.82 39.72 33.14
C GLU A 657 -1.65 41.25 33.06
N PHE A 658 -0.66 41.76 32.32
CA PHE A 658 -0.35 43.19 32.26
C PHE A 658 -0.70 43.79 30.89
N LYS A 659 -1.39 44.93 30.93
CA LYS A 659 -1.69 45.77 29.78
C LYS A 659 -0.60 46.80 29.52
N ASP A 660 -0.04 47.35 30.60
CA ASP A 660 1.03 48.36 30.60
C ASP A 660 1.81 48.24 31.91
N ALA A 661 3.12 48.39 31.86
CA ALA A 661 4.01 48.37 33.01
C ALA A 661 4.99 49.56 32.92
N GLN A 662 5.28 50.20 34.05
CA GLN A 662 6.20 51.33 34.15
C GLN A 662 7.07 51.18 35.40
N ILE A 663 8.35 51.55 35.32
CA ILE A 663 9.27 51.51 36.46
C ILE A 663 9.80 52.92 36.75
N GLU A 664 9.55 53.41 37.95
CA GLU A 664 10.10 54.66 38.48
C GLU A 664 11.19 54.36 39.52
N ILE A 665 12.36 55.02 39.41
CA ILE A 665 13.49 54.85 40.34
C ILE A 665 13.46 55.98 41.38
N LEU A 666 13.35 55.63 42.66
CA LEU A 666 13.39 56.58 43.77
C LEU A 666 14.71 56.43 44.55
N VAL A 667 15.57 57.45 44.50
CA VAL A 667 16.83 57.46 45.26
C VAL A 667 16.53 57.57 46.76
N SER A 668 17.11 56.67 47.55
CA SER A 668 16.96 56.67 49.01
C SER A 668 18.10 57.47 49.64
N ASP A 669 17.85 58.73 50.03
CA ASP A 669 18.87 59.57 50.66
C ASP A 669 19.45 58.93 51.93
N SER A 670 20.78 59.06 52.08
CA SER A 670 21.52 58.75 53.31
C SER A 670 20.96 59.54 54.49
N GLU A 671 20.72 58.87 55.61
CA GLU A 671 20.28 59.49 56.86
C GLU A 671 21.27 60.55 57.37
N SER A 672 20.88 61.83 57.42
CA SER A 672 20.97 62.67 58.63
C SER A 672 20.16 63.98 58.50
N PRO A 673 19.68 64.55 59.62
CA PRO A 673 18.42 65.28 59.65
C PRO A 673 18.57 66.79 59.48
N GLY A 674 17.66 67.37 58.70
CA GLY A 674 17.21 68.74 58.90
C GLY A 674 17.82 69.77 57.95
N SER A 675 17.18 69.95 56.80
CA SER A 675 16.66 71.26 56.34
C SER A 675 16.10 71.10 54.94
N SER A 676 14.86 71.58 54.74
CA SER A 676 14.14 71.55 53.47
C SER A 676 14.98 72.04 52.28
N PRO A 677 14.96 71.33 51.14
CA PRO A 677 15.30 71.92 49.86
C PRO A 677 14.11 71.93 48.89
N LYS A 678 14.15 72.95 48.04
CA LYS A 678 13.25 73.22 46.91
C LYS A 678 13.31 72.07 45.92
N THR A 679 12.14 71.66 45.44
CA THR A 679 11.94 70.66 44.40
C THR A 679 12.36 71.24 43.04
N GLU A 680 13.60 71.01 42.61
CA GLU A 680 13.93 70.98 41.19
C GLU A 680 13.73 69.55 40.71
N THR A 681 12.55 69.28 40.14
CA THR A 681 12.22 68.06 39.40
C THR A 681 13.09 67.99 38.14
N SER A 682 14.18 67.24 38.21
CA SER A 682 14.83 66.67 37.02
C SER A 682 14.23 65.29 36.81
N THR A 683 13.10 65.25 36.12
CA THR A 683 12.51 64.03 35.55
C THR A 683 13.42 63.56 34.41
N SER A 684 14.04 62.40 34.54
CA SER A 684 14.57 61.65 33.40
C SER A 684 13.70 60.42 33.24
N SER A 685 12.73 60.51 32.34
CA SER A 685 12.02 59.35 31.78
C SER A 685 12.98 58.60 30.85
N VAL A 686 12.99 57.27 30.93
CA VAL A 686 13.85 56.39 30.10
C VAL A 686 13.45 56.44 28.60
N SER A 687 12.39 57.15 28.23
CA SER A 687 11.87 57.30 26.86
C SER A 687 12.71 58.14 25.89
N ASP A 688 13.76 58.85 26.34
CA ASP A 688 14.43 59.89 25.52
C ASP A 688 15.81 59.51 24.94
N ILE A 689 16.23 58.23 24.97
CA ILE A 689 17.62 57.85 24.61
C ILE A 689 17.80 57.30 23.17
N THR A 690 16.76 57.02 22.39
CA THR A 690 16.94 56.42 21.05
C THR A 690 16.60 57.39 19.92
N HIS A 691 17.51 58.29 19.55
CA HIS A 691 17.70 58.79 18.16
C HIS A 691 18.88 59.77 18.10
N THR A 692 19.98 59.43 17.40
CA THR A 692 20.85 60.44 16.78
C THR A 692 21.72 59.83 15.68
N GLU A 693 21.59 60.37 14.46
CA GLU A 693 22.43 60.09 13.29
C GLU A 693 23.78 60.85 13.35
N SER A 694 24.78 60.27 12.70
CA SER A 694 26.16 60.77 12.56
C SER A 694 26.32 62.02 11.70
N ASN A 695 27.14 62.99 12.14
CA ASN A 695 28.30 63.55 11.40
C ASN A 695 28.78 64.89 12.00
N GLN A 696 30.05 64.95 12.45
CA GLN A 696 31.04 65.93 11.98
C GLN A 696 32.40 65.73 12.69
N GLU A 697 33.47 65.79 11.89
CA GLU A 697 34.87 65.87 12.31
C GLU A 697 35.13 67.07 13.23
N ILE A 698 36.01 66.90 14.23
CA ILE A 698 37.05 67.87 14.61
C ILE A 698 38.10 67.15 15.48
N THR A 699 39.35 67.44 15.15
CA THR A 699 40.63 67.08 15.77
C THR A 699 40.86 67.77 17.11
N ASP A 700 41.38 67.06 18.12
CA ASP A 700 42.66 67.37 18.82
C ASP A 700 42.81 66.65 20.17
N GLU A 701 44.05 66.26 20.44
CA GLU A 701 44.57 65.62 21.65
C GLU A 701 44.45 66.48 22.92
N LYS A 702 44.05 65.90 24.07
CA LYS A 702 44.84 65.76 25.31
C LYS A 702 44.00 65.54 26.58
N LEU A 703 44.64 64.81 27.51
CA LEU A 703 44.41 64.70 28.96
C LEU A 703 43.42 63.62 29.45
N VAL A 704 43.95 62.41 29.59
CA VAL A 704 43.48 61.40 30.54
C VAL A 704 44.31 61.53 31.83
N THR A 705 43.63 61.80 32.96
CA THR A 705 44.09 61.42 34.30
C THR A 705 42.89 60.98 35.14
N ASP A 706 42.75 59.66 35.27
CA ASP A 706 42.63 58.90 36.53
C ASP A 706 41.57 59.35 37.57
N LEU A 707 40.47 58.60 37.69
CA LEU A 707 39.57 58.56 38.87
C LEU A 707 38.85 57.21 38.95
N SER A 708 39.28 56.33 39.87
CA SER A 708 38.59 55.10 40.27
C SER A 708 38.04 55.25 41.70
N GLY A 709 36.71 55.15 41.87
CA GLY A 709 36.06 54.88 43.17
C GLY A 709 34.76 55.64 43.43
N THR A 710 33.60 55.00 43.20
CA THR A 710 32.28 55.47 43.65
C THR A 710 31.47 54.31 44.26
N VAL A 711 30.79 54.59 45.38
CA VAL A 711 29.91 53.69 46.14
C VAL A 711 28.53 53.64 45.46
N PRO A 712 27.87 52.46 45.30
CA PRO A 712 26.56 52.36 44.64
C PRO A 712 25.45 53.05 45.45
N LEU A 713 24.51 53.70 44.76
CA LEU A 713 23.36 54.42 45.36
C LEU A 713 22.24 53.44 45.71
N LYS A 714 21.65 53.51 46.91
CA LYS A 714 20.48 52.70 47.30
C LYS A 714 19.20 53.28 46.70
N VAL A 715 18.42 52.47 45.99
CA VAL A 715 17.18 52.90 45.31
C VAL A 715 15.99 52.04 45.67
N THR A 716 14.79 52.62 45.64
CA THR A 716 13.52 51.89 45.67
C THR A 716 12.94 51.86 44.25
N LEU A 717 12.63 50.67 43.75
CA LEU A 717 12.00 50.50 42.43
C LEU A 717 10.48 50.52 42.60
N GLN A 718 9.81 51.47 41.96
CA GLN A 718 8.37 51.59 41.98
C GLN A 718 7.80 51.12 40.65
N ILE A 719 7.21 49.93 40.64
CA ILE A 719 6.61 49.30 39.47
C ILE A 719 5.12 49.65 39.44
N LYS A 720 4.70 50.44 38.47
CA LYS A 720 3.31 50.80 38.22
C LYS A 720 2.78 49.89 37.12
N VAL A 721 1.69 49.18 37.39
CA VAL A 721 1.14 48.14 36.50
C VAL A 721 -0.34 48.37 36.27
N THR A 722 -0.76 48.26 35.01
CA THR A 722 -2.16 48.24 34.61
C THR A 722 -2.52 46.81 34.21
N GLU A 723 -3.47 46.18 34.90
CA GLU A 723 -3.86 44.78 34.65
C GLU A 723 -4.77 44.63 33.42
N ASN A 724 -4.61 43.53 32.68
CA ASN A 724 -5.54 43.10 31.63
C ASN A 724 -6.84 42.51 32.25
N PRO A 725 -7.92 42.34 31.47
CA PRO A 725 -9.07 41.55 31.90
C PRO A 725 -8.63 40.13 32.26
N LEU A 726 -8.72 39.79 33.53
CA LEU A 726 -8.29 38.52 34.11
C LEU A 726 -9.21 38.11 35.25
N ASP A 727 -9.33 36.80 35.49
CA ASP A 727 -10.12 36.22 36.57
C ASP A 727 -9.30 35.21 37.37
N TYR A 728 -9.72 34.93 38.60
CA TYR A 728 -9.04 34.00 39.50
C TYR A 728 -9.71 32.62 39.44
N ALA A 729 -8.91 31.58 39.24
CA ALA A 729 -9.35 30.19 39.30
C ALA A 729 -8.65 29.48 40.47
N GLU A 730 -9.41 29.13 41.52
CA GLU A 730 -8.96 28.22 42.58
C GLU A 730 -8.93 26.77 42.07
N ARG A 731 -9.83 26.43 41.14
CA ARG A 731 -9.97 25.08 40.58
C ARG A 731 -10.34 25.11 39.10
N ILE A 732 -9.84 24.12 38.35
CA ILE A 732 -10.17 23.90 36.93
C ILE A 732 -10.97 22.60 36.79
N LEU A 733 -12.09 22.66 36.07
CA LEU A 733 -12.93 21.52 35.74
C LEU A 733 -13.10 21.39 34.22
N ILE A 734 -12.83 20.20 33.69
CA ILE A 734 -13.08 19.89 32.27
C ILE A 734 -14.23 18.89 32.22
N ARG A 735 -15.28 19.20 31.46
CA ARG A 735 -16.51 18.42 31.35
C ARG A 735 -16.81 18.03 29.91
N GLU A 736 -17.61 16.98 29.75
CA GLU A 736 -18.11 16.46 28.48
C GLU A 736 -17.05 15.86 27.54
N ASN A 737 -15.78 15.84 27.96
CA ASN A 737 -14.66 15.16 27.33
C ASN A 737 -14.74 13.63 27.54
N LYS A 738 -15.40 12.91 26.63
CA LYS A 738 -15.51 11.45 26.67
C LYS A 738 -14.31 10.75 26.03
N SER A 739 -13.73 11.36 25.01
CA SER A 739 -12.69 10.78 24.17
C SER A 739 -11.27 10.99 24.71
N PHE A 740 -11.03 12.06 25.48
CA PHE A 740 -9.73 12.35 26.09
C PHE A 740 -9.87 12.66 27.59
N PRO A 741 -9.05 12.04 28.47
CA PRO A 741 -9.05 12.30 29.90
C PRO A 741 -8.78 13.77 30.27
N SER A 742 -9.48 14.27 31.30
CA SER A 742 -9.36 15.66 31.76
C SER A 742 -7.95 16.02 32.23
N LEU A 743 -7.21 15.07 32.81
CA LEU A 743 -5.83 15.30 33.25
C LEU A 743 -4.92 15.66 32.06
N PHE A 744 -5.04 14.94 30.95
CA PHE A 744 -4.21 15.18 29.77
C PHE A 744 -4.53 16.50 29.08
N ILE A 745 -5.83 16.84 28.94
CA ILE A 745 -6.21 18.15 28.40
C ILE A 745 -5.66 19.27 29.30
N ARG A 746 -5.65 19.06 30.62
CA ARG A 746 -5.11 20.05 31.56
C ARG A 746 -3.59 20.22 31.40
N GLU A 747 -2.85 19.13 31.32
CA GLU A 747 -1.38 19.14 31.21
C GLU A 747 -0.92 19.63 29.84
N TRP A 748 -1.48 19.11 28.74
CA TRP A 748 -1.07 19.49 27.38
C TRP A 748 -1.33 20.96 27.07
N PHE A 749 -2.43 21.55 27.55
CA PHE A 749 -2.78 22.94 27.25
C PHE A 749 -2.39 23.93 28.37
N ASP A 750 -1.49 23.53 29.27
CA ASP A 750 -0.94 24.40 30.32
C ASP A 750 -2.03 25.09 31.17
N LEU A 751 -3.04 24.32 31.59
CA LEU A 751 -4.17 24.84 32.36
C LEU A 751 -3.84 24.84 33.86
N THR A 752 -3.33 25.98 34.34
CA THR A 752 -2.86 26.19 35.73
C THR A 752 -3.83 27.02 36.56
N VAL A 753 -3.86 26.78 37.88
CA VAL A 753 -4.71 27.54 38.82
C VAL A 753 -4.03 28.86 39.17
N GLY A 754 -4.80 29.94 39.34
CA GLY A 754 -4.26 31.27 39.58
C GLY A 754 -5.05 32.38 38.87
N TYR A 755 -4.41 33.53 38.68
CA TYR A 755 -4.93 34.60 37.85
C TYR A 755 -4.68 34.25 36.38
N ILE A 756 -5.74 34.22 35.57
CA ILE A 756 -5.68 33.82 34.17
C ILE A 756 -6.26 34.96 33.33
N ALA A 757 -5.52 35.40 32.32
CA ALA A 757 -5.98 36.44 31.41
C ALA A 757 -7.08 35.92 30.47
N GLU A 758 -8.08 36.75 30.15
CA GLU A 758 -9.18 36.36 29.26
C GLU A 758 -8.67 36.00 27.84
N ALA A 759 -7.60 36.64 27.39
CA ALA A 759 -6.99 36.36 26.09
C ALA A 759 -6.29 34.98 26.05
N GLU A 760 -5.63 34.61 27.14
CA GLU A 760 -4.92 33.33 27.30
C GLU A 760 -5.91 32.15 27.28
N ILE A 761 -6.99 32.24 28.06
CA ILE A 761 -8.00 31.18 28.11
C ILE A 761 -8.75 31.01 26.78
N LYS A 762 -9.01 32.10 26.05
CA LYS A 762 -9.62 32.05 24.71
C LYS A 762 -8.72 31.32 23.71
N LEU A 763 -7.40 31.54 23.77
CA LEU A 763 -6.45 30.81 22.94
C LEU A 763 -6.47 29.32 23.30
N LYS A 764 -6.34 28.99 24.59
CA LYS A 764 -6.34 27.59 25.08
C LYS A 764 -7.64 26.87 24.73
N GLN A 765 -8.81 27.51 24.87
CA GLN A 765 -10.11 26.99 24.42
C GLN A 765 -10.08 26.58 22.94
N GLN A 766 -9.59 27.47 22.08
CA GLN A 766 -9.55 27.23 20.64
C GLN A 766 -8.51 26.16 20.27
N MET A 767 -7.36 26.13 20.94
CA MET A 767 -6.35 25.08 20.77
C MET A 767 -6.92 23.69 21.13
N ILE A 768 -7.72 23.58 22.20
CA ILE A 768 -8.40 22.32 22.56
C ILE A 768 -9.42 21.93 21.47
N ALA A 769 -10.22 22.88 20.97
CA ALA A 769 -11.17 22.60 19.89
C ALA A 769 -10.46 22.11 18.62
N ASP A 770 -9.42 22.82 18.19
CA ASP A 770 -8.60 22.46 17.02
C ASP A 770 -7.90 21.10 17.23
N PHE A 771 -7.47 20.76 18.44
CA PHE A 771 -6.88 19.45 18.76
C PHE A 771 -7.83 18.29 18.50
N TYR A 772 -9.11 18.44 18.89
CA TYR A 772 -10.15 17.45 18.62
C TYR A 772 -10.42 17.32 17.13
N VAL A 773 -10.58 18.45 16.43
CA VAL A 773 -10.80 18.49 14.98
C VAL A 773 -9.63 17.82 14.23
N ASN A 774 -8.39 18.14 14.59
CA ASN A 774 -7.18 17.56 14.00
C ASN A 774 -7.06 16.04 14.21
N ARG A 775 -7.81 15.47 15.16
CA ARG A 775 -7.86 14.03 15.43
C ARG A 775 -9.06 13.34 14.81
N GLY A 776 -9.92 14.04 14.06
CA GLY A 776 -11.07 13.45 13.35
C GLY A 776 -12.44 13.75 13.99
N TYR A 777 -12.51 14.60 15.03
CA TYR A 777 -13.76 15.06 15.63
C TYR A 777 -14.21 16.37 14.95
N LEU A 778 -14.67 16.27 13.71
CA LEU A 778 -14.91 17.42 12.81
C LEU A 778 -15.96 18.43 13.31
N PHE A 779 -16.82 18.02 14.25
CA PHE A 779 -17.85 18.89 14.84
C PHE A 779 -17.52 19.34 16.26
N ALA A 780 -16.29 19.15 16.73
CA ALA A 780 -15.92 19.53 18.09
C ALA A 780 -15.98 21.04 18.33
N GLU A 781 -16.51 21.44 19.48
CA GLU A 781 -16.53 22.81 19.99
C GLU A 781 -16.15 22.80 21.47
N VAL A 782 -15.44 23.84 21.92
CA VAL A 782 -15.05 23.99 23.31
C VAL A 782 -15.52 25.36 23.77
N ASN A 783 -16.10 25.45 24.96
CA ASN A 783 -16.48 26.71 25.61
C ASN A 783 -15.90 26.77 27.02
N TYR A 784 -15.63 27.95 27.55
CA TYR A 784 -15.24 28.14 28.95
C TYR A 784 -16.19 29.09 29.68
N GLU A 785 -16.36 28.87 30.97
CA GLU A 785 -17.14 29.70 31.89
C GLU A 785 -16.39 29.82 33.23
N PHE A 786 -16.43 31.01 33.84
CA PHE A 786 -15.95 31.24 35.21
C PHE A 786 -17.15 31.36 36.15
N GLU A 787 -17.28 30.44 37.11
CA GLU A 787 -18.31 30.48 38.15
C GLU A 787 -17.66 30.20 39.52
N ASP A 788 -17.89 31.06 40.51
CA ASP A 788 -17.41 30.89 41.91
C ASP A 788 -15.91 30.49 42.02
N ASP A 789 -15.02 31.22 41.35
CA ASP A 789 -13.57 30.95 41.28
C ASP A 789 -13.21 29.56 40.68
N ILE A 790 -14.13 28.95 39.92
CA ILE A 790 -13.92 27.71 39.16
C ILE A 790 -13.93 28.04 37.67
N LEU A 791 -12.82 27.73 36.98
CA LEU A 791 -12.76 27.71 35.53
C LEU A 791 -13.32 26.38 35.02
N GLN A 792 -14.48 26.42 34.38
CA GLN A 792 -15.11 25.26 33.74
C GLN A 792 -14.90 25.30 32.23
N ILE A 793 -14.28 24.25 31.67
CA ILE A 793 -14.13 24.03 30.23
C ILE A 793 -15.07 22.91 29.80
N ASN A 794 -16.03 23.23 28.93
CA ASN A 794 -17.00 22.29 28.39
C ASN A 794 -16.58 21.89 26.97
N VAL A 795 -16.31 20.60 26.76
CA VAL A 795 -15.89 20.04 25.47
C VAL A 795 -17.05 19.30 24.81
N ASN A 796 -17.66 19.91 23.81
CA ASN A 796 -18.62 19.25 22.93
C ASN A 796 -17.87 18.57 21.79
N GLU A 797 -17.69 17.25 21.85
CA GLU A 797 -16.93 16.49 20.84
C GLU A 797 -17.64 16.42 19.47
N GLY A 798 -18.88 16.92 19.37
CA GLY A 798 -19.62 17.07 18.13
C GLY A 798 -20.49 15.85 17.82
N TYR A 799 -21.79 15.95 18.08
CA TYR A 799 -22.75 14.86 17.86
C TYR A 799 -23.37 14.92 16.47
N LEU A 800 -23.62 13.77 15.84
CA LEU A 800 -24.29 13.71 14.53
C LEU A 800 -25.82 13.81 14.68
N ASP A 801 -26.43 14.84 14.09
CA ASP A 801 -27.88 15.08 14.18
C ASP A 801 -28.68 14.41 13.06
N GLU A 802 -28.14 14.39 11.84
CA GLU A 802 -28.85 13.93 10.63
C GLU A 802 -27.93 13.21 9.64
N ILE A 803 -28.47 12.19 8.96
CA ILE A 803 -27.82 11.52 7.83
C ILE A 803 -28.76 11.69 6.63
N ARG A 804 -28.23 12.18 5.51
CA ARG A 804 -29.00 12.48 4.29
C ARG A 804 -28.39 11.73 3.10
N PHE A 805 -29.23 11.00 2.39
CA PHE A 805 -28.82 10.25 1.20
C PHE A 805 -29.26 10.99 -0.07
N THR A 806 -28.44 10.90 -1.11
CA THR A 806 -28.75 11.41 -2.45
C THR A 806 -28.47 10.34 -3.51
N GLY A 807 -29.10 10.46 -4.68
CA GLY A 807 -28.93 9.50 -5.79
C GLY A 807 -29.77 8.21 -5.69
N ASN A 808 -30.40 7.96 -4.54
CA ASN A 808 -31.30 6.84 -4.29
C ASN A 808 -32.73 7.12 -4.82
N ARG A 809 -33.01 6.69 -6.06
CA ARG A 809 -34.34 6.83 -6.69
C ARG A 809 -35.23 5.62 -6.48
N ARG A 810 -34.64 4.44 -6.40
CA ARG A 810 -35.30 3.14 -6.22
C ARG A 810 -34.94 2.46 -4.90
N ILE A 811 -33.83 2.84 -4.28
CA ILE A 811 -33.45 2.31 -2.96
C ILE A 811 -34.12 3.15 -1.85
N PRO A 812 -35.00 2.56 -1.01
CA PRO A 812 -35.66 3.29 0.07
C PRO A 812 -34.67 3.79 1.13
N GLU A 813 -34.86 5.01 1.63
CA GLU A 813 -34.01 5.57 2.71
C GLU A 813 -34.02 4.72 3.98
N THR A 814 -35.11 3.99 4.28
CA THR A 814 -35.15 3.09 5.43
C THR A 814 -34.13 1.97 5.33
N GLU A 815 -33.87 1.48 4.11
CA GLU A 815 -32.88 0.42 3.86
C GLU A 815 -31.45 0.98 3.99
N LEU A 816 -31.23 2.21 3.50
CA LEU A 816 -29.95 2.91 3.62
C LEU A 816 -29.59 3.20 5.08
N ASN A 817 -30.55 3.69 5.87
CA ASN A 817 -30.37 3.93 7.30
C ASN A 817 -30.10 2.63 8.08
N LEU A 818 -30.74 1.51 7.72
CA LEU A 818 -30.46 0.20 8.30
C LEU A 818 -29.10 -0.38 7.86
N ALA A 819 -28.56 0.08 6.73
CA ALA A 819 -27.29 -0.40 6.20
C ALA A 819 -26.10 0.36 6.79
N ILE A 820 -26.22 1.67 7.01
CA ILE A 820 -25.14 2.50 7.56
C ILE A 820 -24.83 2.21 9.03
N GLY A 821 -25.84 1.96 9.86
CA GLY A 821 -25.61 1.56 11.25
C GLY A 821 -24.94 2.60 12.15
N ILE A 822 -24.99 3.89 11.77
CA ILE A 822 -24.59 5.01 12.63
C ILE A 822 -25.83 5.50 13.39
N ASP A 823 -25.75 5.53 14.72
CA ASP A 823 -26.79 6.09 15.57
C ASP A 823 -26.76 7.62 15.51
N LYS A 824 -27.93 8.22 15.29
CA LYS A 824 -28.13 9.66 15.49
C LYS A 824 -27.87 9.97 16.97
N GLU A 825 -27.26 11.12 17.27
CA GLU A 825 -26.85 11.53 18.62
C GLU A 825 -25.60 10.83 19.18
N SER A 826 -24.84 10.11 18.33
CA SER A 826 -23.48 9.65 18.67
C SER A 826 -22.43 10.72 18.35
N VAL A 827 -21.29 10.67 19.04
CA VAL A 827 -20.13 11.53 18.71
C VAL A 827 -19.66 11.18 17.31
N PHE A 828 -19.60 12.18 16.44
CA PHE A 828 -19.14 12.01 15.07
C PHE A 828 -17.63 11.94 15.04
N TYR A 829 -17.11 10.81 14.60
CA TYR A 829 -15.69 10.58 14.39
C TYR A 829 -15.47 10.10 12.96
N GLU A 830 -14.68 10.86 12.21
CA GLU A 830 -14.55 10.75 10.75
C GLU A 830 -14.20 9.32 10.30
N THR A 831 -13.20 8.69 10.93
CA THR A 831 -12.76 7.33 10.57
C THR A 831 -13.83 6.27 10.88
N LEU A 832 -14.65 6.46 11.92
CA LEU A 832 -15.76 5.55 12.23
C LEU A 832 -16.94 5.73 11.26
N ALA A 833 -17.17 6.95 10.78
CA ALA A 833 -18.17 7.23 9.76
C ALA A 833 -17.78 6.61 8.41
N GLU A 834 -16.55 6.81 7.95
CA GLU A 834 -16.00 6.21 6.73
C GLU A 834 -16.10 4.68 6.76
N THR A 835 -15.66 4.09 7.86
CA THR A 835 -15.80 2.66 8.17
C THR A 835 -17.25 2.19 7.96
N SER A 836 -18.20 2.89 8.55
CA SER A 836 -19.62 2.52 8.51
C SER A 836 -20.23 2.67 7.11
N ILE A 837 -19.76 3.64 6.33
CA ILE A 837 -20.11 3.85 4.92
C ILE A 837 -19.57 2.69 4.05
N ASN A 838 -18.36 2.21 4.32
CA ASN A 838 -17.81 1.03 3.65
C ASN A 838 -18.60 -0.25 3.99
N LYS A 839 -19.00 -0.44 5.26
CA LYS A 839 -19.95 -1.48 5.72
C LYS A 839 -21.24 -1.46 4.93
N MET A 840 -21.80 -0.25 4.79
CA MET A 840 -23.05 0.00 4.08
C MET A 840 -22.92 -0.40 2.61
N ALA A 841 -21.85 0.00 1.93
CA ALA A 841 -21.58 -0.36 0.54
C ALA A 841 -21.50 -1.89 0.35
N ASP A 842 -20.76 -2.60 1.21
CA ASP A 842 -20.65 -4.06 1.15
C ASP A 842 -22.02 -4.74 1.39
N LYS A 843 -22.76 -4.31 2.40
CA LYS A 843 -24.09 -4.85 2.73
C LYS A 843 -25.11 -4.61 1.62
N LEU A 844 -25.11 -3.42 1.00
CA LEU A 844 -26.00 -3.10 -0.11
C LEU A 844 -25.62 -3.85 -1.39
N SER A 845 -24.33 -4.00 -1.70
CA SER A 845 -23.85 -4.75 -2.87
C SER A 845 -24.32 -6.21 -2.89
N LYS A 846 -24.49 -6.81 -1.70
CA LYS A 846 -24.93 -8.21 -1.54
C LYS A 846 -26.43 -8.39 -1.53
N ASN A 847 -27.17 -7.39 -1.05
CA ASN A 847 -28.59 -7.53 -0.70
C ASN A 847 -29.54 -6.66 -1.52
N ASN A 848 -29.02 -5.69 -2.29
CA ASN A 848 -29.83 -4.75 -3.05
C ASN A 848 -29.45 -4.78 -4.55
N GLU A 849 -30.38 -5.23 -5.39
CA GLU A 849 -30.19 -5.38 -6.83
C GLU A 849 -30.09 -4.04 -7.60
N HIS A 850 -30.52 -2.95 -6.98
CA HIS A 850 -30.44 -1.61 -7.57
C HIS A 850 -29.16 -0.88 -7.18
N PHE A 851 -28.42 -1.32 -6.17
CA PHE A 851 -27.19 -0.66 -5.73
C PHE A 851 -26.02 -0.94 -6.67
N LYS A 852 -25.25 0.11 -7.00
CA LYS A 852 -24.01 0.00 -7.78
C LYS A 852 -22.79 0.33 -6.94
N SER A 853 -22.74 1.52 -6.36
CA SER A 853 -21.62 1.99 -5.53
C SER A 853 -22.01 3.27 -4.76
N ILE A 854 -21.19 3.66 -3.79
CA ILE A 854 -21.22 5.01 -3.18
C ILE A 854 -20.28 5.89 -4.01
N LEU A 855 -20.75 7.09 -4.40
CA LEU A 855 -19.97 8.03 -5.22
C LEU A 855 -19.07 8.91 -4.37
N ASP A 856 -19.63 9.49 -3.30
CA ASP A 856 -18.95 10.43 -2.42
C ASP A 856 -19.69 10.55 -1.07
N TRP A 857 -19.02 11.10 -0.06
CA TRP A 857 -19.63 11.48 1.22
C TRP A 857 -18.92 12.69 1.84
N ASN A 858 -19.67 13.51 2.59
CA ASN A 858 -19.11 14.66 3.32
C ASN A 858 -19.94 15.05 4.54
N VAL A 859 -19.41 15.96 5.36
CA VAL A 859 -20.09 16.50 6.54
C VAL A 859 -20.25 18.02 6.49
N GLN A 860 -21.37 18.52 7.01
CA GLN A 860 -21.64 19.96 7.06
C GLN A 860 -22.59 20.34 8.20
N ARG A 861 -22.56 21.62 8.59
CA ARG A 861 -23.51 22.20 9.55
C ARG A 861 -24.59 23.03 8.85
N GLU A 862 -25.84 22.58 8.92
CA GLU A 862 -27.01 23.31 8.39
C GLU A 862 -28.02 23.58 9.49
N GLY A 863 -28.42 24.84 9.69
CA GLY A 863 -29.51 25.20 10.62
C GLY A 863 -29.28 24.82 12.08
N GLY A 864 -28.01 24.74 12.53
CA GLY A 864 -27.65 24.32 13.88
C GLY A 864 -27.56 22.80 14.07
N LYS A 865 -27.65 22.02 12.98
CA LYS A 865 -27.49 20.56 12.99
C LYS A 865 -26.22 20.13 12.26
N ASN A 866 -25.56 19.10 12.79
CA ASN A 866 -24.45 18.39 12.20
C ASN A 866 -24.98 17.27 11.27
N ILE A 867 -24.69 17.35 9.96
CA ILE A 867 -25.27 16.48 8.93
C ILE A 867 -24.18 15.72 8.18
N LEU A 868 -24.39 14.40 7.99
CA LEU A 868 -23.61 13.52 7.10
C LEU A 868 -24.37 13.32 5.78
N LEU A 869 -23.76 13.68 4.65
CA LEU A 869 -24.30 13.51 3.30
C LEU A 869 -23.62 12.34 2.60
N ILE A 870 -24.40 11.43 2.01
CA ILE A 870 -23.89 10.25 1.28
C ILE A 870 -24.56 10.15 -0.09
N GLU A 871 -23.76 10.12 -1.16
CA GLU A 871 -24.25 10.03 -2.54
C GLU A 871 -24.15 8.59 -3.09
N ILE A 872 -25.26 8.07 -3.61
CA ILE A 872 -25.39 6.68 -4.05
C ILE A 872 -25.61 6.60 -5.57
N GLU A 873 -24.91 5.65 -6.21
CA GLU A 873 -25.15 5.28 -7.60
C GLU A 873 -25.98 3.99 -7.70
N GLU A 874 -26.97 3.99 -8.59
CA GLU A 874 -27.81 2.82 -8.87
C GLU A 874 -27.51 2.15 -10.23
N GLN A 875 -27.81 0.86 -10.34
CA GLN A 875 -27.65 0.06 -11.58
C GLN A 875 -28.51 0.58 -12.73
N PRO A 876 -28.01 0.68 -13.97
CA PRO A 876 -28.81 1.11 -15.12
C PRO A 876 -29.87 0.07 -15.50
N SER A 877 -31.09 0.52 -15.84
CA SER A 877 -32.22 -0.36 -16.22
C SER A 877 -32.07 -1.07 -17.58
N PHE A 878 -31.02 -0.75 -18.34
CA PHE A 878 -30.74 -1.33 -19.66
C PHE A 878 -29.24 -1.60 -19.78
N LYS A 879 -28.88 -2.83 -20.21
CA LYS A 879 -27.49 -3.24 -20.42
C LYS A 879 -27.26 -3.53 -21.91
N PRO A 880 -26.90 -2.52 -22.73
CA PRO A 880 -26.60 -2.72 -24.15
C PRO A 880 -25.21 -3.32 -24.34
N GLY A 881 -25.11 -4.39 -25.14
CA GLY A 881 -23.86 -4.99 -25.59
C GLY A 881 -23.76 -5.00 -27.11
N TRP A 882 -22.55 -4.81 -27.64
CA TRP A 882 -22.26 -4.87 -29.08
C TRP A 882 -20.90 -5.53 -29.33
N TYR A 883 -20.75 -6.18 -30.47
CA TYR A 883 -19.49 -6.77 -30.91
C TYR A 883 -19.38 -6.75 -32.45
N PRO A 884 -18.18 -6.49 -33.01
CA PRO A 884 -17.96 -6.55 -34.45
C PRO A 884 -17.87 -8.01 -34.93
N ILE A 885 -18.24 -8.24 -36.19
CA ILE A 885 -18.06 -9.53 -36.88
C ILE A 885 -17.13 -9.26 -38.05
N VAL A 886 -15.97 -9.92 -38.07
CA VAL A 886 -14.99 -9.84 -39.15
C VAL A 886 -14.57 -11.26 -39.49
N GLY A 887 -14.41 -11.58 -40.76
CA GLY A 887 -13.93 -12.90 -41.18
C GLY A 887 -13.54 -12.97 -42.64
N PHE A 888 -13.02 -14.13 -43.05
CA PHE A 888 -12.74 -14.43 -44.44
C PHE A 888 -13.04 -15.90 -44.72
N ASN A 889 -13.65 -16.23 -45.87
CA ASN A 889 -13.72 -17.61 -46.36
C ASN A 889 -13.88 -17.68 -47.88
N ARG A 890 -13.78 -18.87 -48.47
CA ARG A 890 -13.83 -19.08 -49.94
C ARG A 890 -15.17 -18.73 -50.59
N ILE A 891 -16.26 -18.67 -49.81
CA ILE A 891 -17.59 -18.32 -50.30
C ILE A 891 -17.76 -16.81 -50.26
N HIS A 892 -17.66 -16.23 -49.07
CA HIS A 892 -17.98 -14.84 -48.82
C HIS A 892 -16.83 -13.88 -49.18
N GLY A 893 -15.61 -14.37 -49.33
CA GLY A 893 -14.43 -13.52 -49.29
C GLY A 893 -14.36 -12.83 -47.93
N PHE A 894 -14.06 -11.53 -47.93
CA PHE A 894 -14.11 -10.74 -46.70
C PHE A 894 -15.55 -10.62 -46.18
N VAL A 895 -15.73 -10.79 -44.87
CA VAL A 895 -16.99 -10.70 -44.15
C VAL A 895 -16.89 -9.55 -43.16
N LEU A 896 -17.86 -8.65 -43.19
CA LEU A 896 -18.05 -7.61 -42.16
C LEU A 896 -19.46 -7.64 -41.63
N GLY A 897 -19.60 -7.37 -40.34
CA GLY A 897 -20.88 -7.31 -39.66
C GLY A 897 -20.77 -6.78 -38.24
N ALA A 898 -21.90 -6.78 -37.55
CA ALA A 898 -22.00 -6.46 -36.14
C ALA A 898 -23.10 -7.31 -35.49
N GLY A 899 -22.93 -7.58 -34.21
CA GLY A 899 -23.94 -8.17 -33.36
C GLY A 899 -24.13 -7.36 -32.09
N GLY A 900 -25.25 -7.57 -31.43
CA GLY A 900 -25.51 -6.95 -30.14
C GLY A 900 -26.57 -7.70 -29.36
N ASN A 901 -26.61 -7.39 -28.06
CA ASN A 901 -27.60 -7.85 -27.12
C ASN A 901 -28.12 -6.66 -26.32
N LEU A 902 -29.40 -6.69 -26.00
CA LEU A 902 -30.05 -5.77 -25.09
C LEU A 902 -30.67 -6.61 -23.98
N SER A 903 -30.17 -6.44 -22.77
CA SER A 903 -30.74 -7.10 -21.59
C SER A 903 -31.58 -6.09 -20.80
N THR A 904 -32.75 -6.51 -20.35
CA THR A 904 -33.71 -5.70 -19.59
C THR A 904 -34.28 -6.47 -18.42
N ASP A 905 -34.63 -5.76 -17.34
CA ASP A 905 -35.11 -6.37 -16.09
C ASP A 905 -36.59 -6.02 -15.80
N PHE A 906 -37.43 -5.86 -16.84
CA PHE A 906 -38.79 -5.33 -16.67
C PHE A 906 -39.77 -6.34 -16.05
N THR A 907 -39.63 -7.63 -16.36
CA THR A 907 -40.48 -8.71 -15.80
C THR A 907 -39.68 -9.98 -15.49
N GLY A 908 -38.35 -9.85 -15.30
CA GLY A 908 -37.34 -10.90 -15.19
C GLY A 908 -36.14 -10.60 -16.09
N ASP A 909 -35.15 -11.51 -16.14
CA ASP A 909 -33.98 -11.37 -17.04
C ASP A 909 -34.38 -11.64 -18.49
N GLU A 910 -34.70 -10.59 -19.26
CA GLU A 910 -34.98 -10.69 -20.69
C GLU A 910 -33.75 -10.31 -21.52
N GLN A 911 -33.51 -11.04 -22.62
CA GLN A 911 -32.45 -10.74 -23.57
C GLN A 911 -32.96 -10.74 -25.01
N VAL A 912 -32.79 -9.62 -25.70
CA VAL A 912 -32.96 -9.54 -27.15
C VAL A 912 -31.57 -9.49 -27.80
N PHE A 913 -31.37 -10.24 -28.88
CA PHE A 913 -30.10 -10.20 -29.59
C PHE A 913 -30.30 -10.23 -31.10
N ALA A 914 -29.37 -9.60 -31.80
CA ALA A 914 -29.36 -9.56 -33.26
C ALA A 914 -27.92 -9.61 -33.79
N THR A 915 -27.73 -10.24 -34.94
CA THR A 915 -26.46 -10.22 -35.68
C THR A 915 -26.74 -9.97 -37.15
N LEU A 916 -25.92 -9.16 -37.80
CA LEU A 916 -25.98 -8.88 -39.23
C LEU A 916 -24.57 -8.90 -39.82
N SER A 917 -24.35 -9.66 -40.89
CA SER A 917 -23.05 -9.71 -41.58
C SER A 917 -23.20 -9.93 -43.09
N GLY A 918 -22.31 -9.33 -43.87
CA GLY A 918 -22.31 -9.42 -45.33
C GLY A 918 -20.99 -9.94 -45.88
N GLY A 919 -21.07 -10.88 -46.83
CA GLY A 919 -19.91 -11.40 -47.56
C GLY A 919 -19.67 -10.65 -48.87
N PHE A 920 -18.52 -9.98 -49.00
CA PHE A 920 -18.22 -9.07 -50.12
C PHE A 920 -18.16 -9.77 -51.49
N ALA A 921 -17.61 -10.98 -51.56
CA ALA A 921 -17.50 -11.73 -52.81
C ALA A 921 -18.84 -12.39 -53.21
N SER A 922 -19.48 -13.08 -52.26
CA SER A 922 -20.74 -13.79 -52.49
C SER A 922 -21.97 -12.87 -52.65
N ARG A 923 -21.91 -11.65 -52.11
CA ARG A 923 -23.06 -10.75 -51.89
C ARG A 923 -24.21 -11.36 -51.08
N ILE A 924 -23.91 -12.36 -50.23
CA ILE A 924 -24.88 -12.97 -49.32
C ILE A 924 -24.90 -12.18 -48.01
N LEU A 925 -26.11 -11.87 -47.55
CA LEU A 925 -26.39 -11.30 -46.24
C LEU A 925 -26.79 -12.41 -45.26
N ASN A 926 -26.02 -12.56 -44.19
CA ASN A 926 -26.32 -13.43 -43.07
C ASN A 926 -26.90 -12.60 -41.92
N TYR A 927 -27.95 -13.12 -41.28
CA TYR A 927 -28.57 -12.48 -40.14
C TYR A 927 -29.07 -13.50 -39.13
N SER A 928 -29.16 -13.06 -37.87
CA SER A 928 -29.91 -13.77 -36.85
C SER A 928 -30.58 -12.77 -35.91
N PHE A 929 -31.76 -13.12 -35.41
CA PHE A 929 -32.48 -12.36 -34.40
C PHE A 929 -33.14 -13.34 -33.45
N GLY A 930 -33.13 -13.04 -32.16
CA GLY A 930 -33.85 -13.84 -31.18
C GLY A 930 -34.15 -13.09 -29.89
N ILE A 931 -35.10 -13.66 -29.17
CA ILE A 931 -35.53 -13.20 -27.85
C ILE A 931 -35.48 -14.38 -26.89
N GLU A 932 -35.04 -14.12 -25.68
CA GLU A 932 -34.97 -15.06 -24.58
C GLU A 932 -35.50 -14.43 -23.31
N LYS A 933 -36.21 -15.22 -22.52
CA LYS A 933 -36.63 -14.86 -21.18
C LYS A 933 -36.14 -15.92 -20.21
N SER A 934 -35.42 -15.48 -19.18
CA SER A 934 -34.99 -16.32 -18.07
C SER A 934 -35.94 -16.19 -16.90
N PHE A 935 -36.28 -17.33 -16.32
CA PHE A 935 -37.13 -17.45 -15.15
C PHE A 935 -36.31 -18.00 -13.99
N PHE A 936 -36.59 -17.53 -12.77
CA PHE A 936 -35.94 -17.91 -11.51
C PHE A 936 -34.48 -17.44 -11.37
N ASN A 937 -34.15 -16.82 -10.22
CA ASN A 937 -32.78 -16.34 -9.95
C ASN A 937 -31.85 -17.49 -9.54
N ARG A 938 -32.38 -18.53 -8.88
CA ARG A 938 -31.64 -19.74 -8.50
C ARG A 938 -32.00 -20.85 -9.47
N ASN A 939 -31.00 -21.40 -10.17
CA ASN A 939 -31.17 -22.35 -11.27
C ASN A 939 -32.04 -21.79 -12.42
N PRO A 940 -31.54 -20.80 -13.18
CA PRO A 940 -32.31 -20.16 -14.23
C PRO A 940 -32.84 -21.15 -15.28
N LEU A 941 -34.11 -20.98 -15.62
CA LEU A 941 -34.78 -21.61 -16.76
C LEU A 941 -34.92 -20.57 -17.87
N ALA A 942 -34.11 -20.68 -18.92
CA ALA A 942 -34.18 -19.82 -20.09
C ALA A 942 -35.05 -20.44 -21.18
N ILE A 943 -35.98 -19.67 -21.73
CA ILE A 943 -36.82 -20.06 -22.87
C ILE A 943 -36.69 -18.99 -23.95
N GLY A 944 -36.45 -19.42 -25.18
CA GLY A 944 -36.31 -18.47 -26.27
C GLY A 944 -36.70 -18.99 -27.64
N LEU A 945 -36.79 -18.05 -28.57
CA LEU A 945 -37.10 -18.26 -29.97
C LEU A 945 -36.25 -17.35 -30.84
N GLY A 946 -35.94 -17.81 -32.05
CA GLY A 946 -35.13 -17.02 -32.97
C GLY A 946 -35.20 -17.48 -34.40
N PHE A 947 -34.79 -16.58 -35.29
CA PHE A 947 -34.82 -16.72 -36.73
C PHE A 947 -33.44 -16.42 -37.29
N PHE A 948 -33.05 -17.15 -38.32
CA PHE A 948 -31.71 -17.00 -38.87
C PHE A 948 -31.65 -17.33 -40.36
N LYS A 949 -30.67 -16.70 -41.03
CA LYS A 949 -30.13 -17.08 -42.32
C LYS A 949 -28.62 -16.98 -42.23
N LEU A 950 -27.95 -18.12 -42.28
CA LEU A 950 -26.53 -18.25 -41.97
C LEU A 950 -25.84 -19.11 -43.03
N SER A 951 -24.55 -18.85 -43.23
CA SER A 951 -23.66 -19.80 -43.89
C SER A 951 -22.94 -20.64 -42.84
N ASP A 952 -23.10 -21.94 -42.93
CA ASP A 952 -22.63 -22.91 -41.96
C ASP A 952 -21.63 -23.90 -42.61
N ILE A 953 -20.91 -24.68 -41.80
CA ILE A 953 -19.87 -25.61 -42.24
C ILE A 953 -20.41 -27.05 -42.18
N SER A 954 -20.20 -27.82 -43.24
CA SER A 954 -20.68 -29.19 -43.46
C SER A 954 -19.91 -30.27 -42.67
N ASN A 955 -19.35 -29.93 -41.51
CA ASN A 955 -18.49 -30.82 -40.72
C ASN A 955 -18.94 -30.89 -39.26
N ASN A 956 -19.37 -32.08 -38.82
CA ASN A 956 -19.78 -32.30 -37.43
C ASN A 956 -18.62 -32.27 -36.42
N ALA A 957 -17.37 -32.56 -36.84
CA ALA A 957 -16.21 -32.42 -35.95
C ALA A 957 -15.98 -30.97 -35.49
N PHE A 958 -16.42 -30.01 -36.32
CA PHE A 958 -16.37 -28.57 -36.04
C PHE A 958 -17.71 -28.02 -35.58
N ARG A 959 -18.82 -28.79 -35.60
CA ARG A 959 -20.05 -28.34 -34.91
C ARG A 959 -19.81 -28.15 -33.43
N ASP A 960 -18.81 -28.83 -32.85
CA ASP A 960 -18.33 -28.68 -31.47
C ASP A 960 -17.25 -27.58 -31.29
N PHE A 961 -16.98 -26.77 -32.31
CA PHE A 961 -16.06 -25.63 -32.27
C PHE A 961 -16.75 -24.38 -32.89
N PRO A 962 -16.50 -23.13 -32.43
CA PRO A 962 -16.99 -21.92 -33.05
C PRO A 962 -16.38 -21.76 -34.45
N VAL A 963 -17.10 -21.06 -35.32
CA VAL A 963 -16.60 -20.72 -36.66
C VAL A 963 -15.73 -19.48 -36.54
N GLU A 964 -14.42 -19.67 -36.57
CA GLU A 964 -13.43 -18.58 -36.51
C GLU A 964 -13.34 -17.75 -37.80
N PRO A 965 -12.81 -16.51 -37.73
CA PRO A 965 -12.26 -15.83 -38.89
C PRO A 965 -11.10 -16.65 -39.48
N ASN A 966 -11.30 -17.25 -40.65
CA ASN A 966 -10.28 -18.09 -41.29
C ASN A 966 -9.12 -17.24 -41.86
N LEU A 967 -8.22 -16.81 -40.98
CA LEU A 967 -7.04 -15.99 -41.31
C LEU A 967 -6.08 -16.74 -42.24
N THR A 968 -6.00 -18.06 -42.14
CA THR A 968 -5.21 -18.91 -43.05
C THR A 968 -5.76 -18.87 -44.48
N ALA A 969 -7.08 -18.83 -44.65
CA ALA A 969 -7.70 -18.62 -45.95
C ALA A 969 -7.42 -17.19 -46.48
N ALA A 970 -7.43 -16.17 -45.63
CA ALA A 970 -7.09 -14.81 -46.05
C ALA A 970 -5.61 -14.66 -46.45
N ALA A 971 -4.70 -15.25 -45.67
CA ALA A 971 -3.26 -15.12 -45.88
C ALA A 971 -2.75 -16.01 -47.02
N TYR A 972 -3.08 -17.30 -46.99
CA TYR A 972 -2.52 -18.33 -47.88
C TYR A 972 -3.55 -18.94 -48.83
N GLY A 973 -4.84 -18.64 -48.67
CA GLY A 973 -5.91 -19.22 -49.49
C GLY A 973 -6.19 -20.69 -49.16
N ILE A 974 -5.74 -21.16 -47.99
CA ILE A 974 -6.00 -22.50 -47.51
C ILE A 974 -7.24 -22.42 -46.64
N ASP A 975 -8.38 -22.61 -47.28
CA ASP A 975 -9.64 -22.89 -46.61
C ASP A 975 -9.86 -24.41 -46.66
N SER A 976 -10.16 -25.01 -45.50
CA SER A 976 -10.38 -26.46 -45.37
C SER A 976 -11.85 -26.81 -45.18
N ALA A 977 -12.67 -25.83 -44.78
CA ALA A 977 -14.09 -26.01 -44.52
C ALA A 977 -14.93 -25.97 -45.80
N ASP A 978 -15.99 -26.78 -45.84
CA ASP A 978 -17.02 -26.74 -46.87
C ASP A 978 -18.28 -26.10 -46.31
N TYR A 979 -18.83 -25.13 -47.02
CA TYR A 979 -19.90 -24.28 -46.53
C TYR A 979 -21.24 -24.56 -47.22
N TYR A 980 -22.33 -24.38 -46.50
CA TYR A 980 -23.69 -24.44 -47.03
C TYR A 980 -24.53 -23.35 -46.39
N GLN A 981 -25.65 -23.00 -47.02
CA GLN A 981 -26.55 -22.00 -46.46
C GLN A 981 -27.72 -22.70 -45.78
N ARG A 982 -28.06 -22.21 -44.58
CA ARG A 982 -29.21 -22.63 -43.80
C ARG A 982 -30.05 -21.43 -43.40
N ASP A 983 -31.36 -21.55 -43.55
CA ASP A 983 -32.33 -20.56 -43.12
C ASP A 983 -33.52 -21.24 -42.45
N GLY A 984 -33.98 -20.66 -41.36
CA GLY A 984 -34.98 -21.29 -40.52
C GLY A 984 -35.23 -20.60 -39.19
N GLN A 985 -35.84 -21.37 -38.30
CA GLN A 985 -36.23 -20.95 -36.97
C GLN A 985 -35.80 -21.98 -35.92
N GLN A 986 -35.55 -21.49 -34.71
CA GLN A 986 -35.09 -22.28 -33.57
C GLN A 986 -35.91 -21.91 -32.34
N TYR A 987 -36.30 -22.93 -31.58
CA TYR A 987 -36.93 -22.81 -30.27
C TYR A 987 -36.08 -23.58 -29.27
N TRP A 988 -35.84 -23.01 -28.10
CA TRP A 988 -35.02 -23.68 -27.09
C TRP A 988 -35.54 -23.44 -25.67
N MET A 989 -35.18 -24.38 -24.82
CA MET A 989 -35.31 -24.33 -23.38
C MET A 989 -33.99 -24.78 -22.76
N ALA A 990 -33.44 -24.00 -21.85
CA ALA A 990 -32.19 -24.30 -21.16
C ALA A 990 -32.37 -24.14 -19.64
N GLN A 991 -32.16 -25.24 -18.90
CA GLN A 991 -32.21 -25.27 -17.45
C GLN A 991 -30.78 -25.35 -16.92
N SER A 992 -30.33 -24.31 -16.22
CA SER A 992 -29.08 -24.35 -15.47
C SER A 992 -29.32 -25.03 -14.12
N ILE A 993 -28.48 -25.99 -13.75
CA ILE A 993 -28.57 -26.74 -12.49
C ILE A 993 -27.27 -26.50 -11.72
N GLY A 994 -27.31 -25.59 -10.75
CA GLY A 994 -26.11 -25.08 -10.09
C GLY A 994 -25.18 -24.34 -11.06
N ASN A 995 -23.89 -24.24 -10.69
CA ASN A 995 -22.90 -23.43 -11.42
C ASN A 995 -22.05 -24.24 -12.43
N PHE A 996 -22.37 -25.53 -12.60
CA PHE A 996 -21.55 -26.47 -13.37
C PHE A 996 -22.34 -27.34 -14.34
N SER A 997 -23.67 -27.32 -14.33
CA SER A 997 -24.49 -28.18 -15.20
C SER A 997 -25.56 -27.41 -15.94
N MET A 998 -25.84 -27.81 -17.19
CA MET A 998 -26.92 -27.26 -18.00
C MET A 998 -27.60 -28.36 -18.82
N LEU A 999 -28.91 -28.42 -18.78
CA LEU A 999 -29.73 -29.23 -19.67
C LEU A 999 -30.38 -28.33 -20.72
N ARG A 1000 -30.24 -28.66 -22.00
CA ARG A 1000 -30.82 -27.90 -23.11
C ARG A 1000 -31.64 -28.81 -24.01
N ALA A 1001 -32.87 -28.40 -24.31
CA ALA A 1001 -33.73 -28.99 -25.33
C ALA A 1001 -34.00 -27.95 -26.41
N GLU A 1002 -33.91 -28.36 -27.67
CA GLU A 1002 -34.00 -27.46 -28.81
C GLU A 1002 -34.74 -28.11 -29.98
N ILE A 1003 -35.53 -27.31 -30.68
CA ILE A 1003 -36.19 -27.68 -31.93
C ILE A 1003 -35.73 -26.71 -33.01
N THR A 1004 -35.13 -27.25 -34.07
CA THR A 1004 -34.66 -26.48 -35.22
C THR A 1004 -35.38 -26.93 -36.49
N MET A 1005 -35.97 -25.99 -37.22
CA MET A 1005 -36.66 -26.22 -38.49
C MET A 1005 -36.02 -25.36 -39.58
N GLU A 1006 -35.42 -26.00 -40.58
CA GLU A 1006 -34.55 -25.27 -41.52
C GLU A 1006 -34.48 -25.88 -42.92
N ASN A 1007 -34.12 -25.05 -43.90
CA ASN A 1007 -33.84 -25.44 -45.27
C ASN A 1007 -32.34 -25.35 -45.55
N HIS A 1008 -31.79 -26.35 -46.25
CA HIS A 1008 -30.38 -26.42 -46.60
C HIS A 1008 -30.17 -26.23 -48.11
N SER A 1009 -29.24 -25.34 -48.47
CA SER A 1009 -28.90 -25.04 -49.85
C SER A 1009 -27.38 -25.00 -50.10
N ASN A 1010 -26.98 -25.37 -51.32
CA ASN A 1010 -25.58 -25.37 -51.75
C ASN A 1010 -25.02 -23.96 -51.88
N LEU A 1011 -23.79 -23.78 -51.42
CA LEU A 1011 -22.98 -22.59 -51.71
C LEU A 1011 -21.85 -22.96 -52.68
N SER A 1012 -21.47 -22.01 -53.53
CA SER A 1012 -20.36 -22.15 -54.48
C SER A 1012 -19.23 -21.21 -54.11
N LYS A 1013 -17.98 -21.64 -54.34
CA LYS A 1013 -16.81 -20.76 -54.22
C LYS A 1013 -17.03 -19.49 -55.04
N SER A 1014 -16.91 -18.32 -54.41
CA SER A 1014 -17.11 -17.02 -55.07
C SER A 1014 -15.84 -16.18 -55.14
N THR A 1015 -14.74 -16.61 -54.52
CA THR A 1015 -13.44 -15.93 -54.60
C THR A 1015 -12.28 -16.93 -54.52
N ASP A 1016 -11.18 -16.58 -55.19
CA ASP A 1016 -9.86 -17.23 -55.05
C ASP A 1016 -8.82 -16.31 -54.36
N TRP A 1017 -9.27 -15.15 -53.87
CA TRP A 1017 -8.40 -14.15 -53.26
C TRP A 1017 -7.68 -14.71 -52.02
N SER A 1018 -6.38 -14.44 -51.93
CA SER A 1018 -5.55 -14.62 -50.74
C SER A 1018 -4.35 -13.67 -50.82
N TYR A 1019 -3.72 -13.32 -49.70
CA TYR A 1019 -2.67 -12.30 -49.67
C TYR A 1019 -1.36 -12.74 -50.34
N TYR A 1020 -0.83 -13.91 -49.96
CA TYR A 1020 0.46 -14.43 -50.45
C TYR A 1020 0.33 -15.22 -51.75
N GLU A 1021 -0.60 -16.17 -51.81
CA GLU A 1021 -0.75 -17.09 -52.95
C GLU A 1021 -1.83 -16.62 -53.95
N ARG A 1022 -1.72 -15.37 -54.43
CA ARG A 1022 -2.75 -14.70 -55.25
C ARG A 1022 -3.11 -15.43 -56.55
N ASN A 1023 -2.17 -16.15 -57.14
CA ASN A 1023 -2.30 -16.77 -58.47
C ASN A 1023 -2.62 -18.27 -58.43
N ARG A 1024 -2.74 -18.86 -57.24
CA ARG A 1024 -3.03 -20.30 -57.10
C ARG A 1024 -4.54 -20.51 -57.13
N ILE A 1025 -5.02 -21.39 -58.00
CA ILE A 1025 -6.42 -21.83 -57.98
C ILE A 1025 -6.70 -22.55 -56.66
N LYS A 1026 -7.67 -22.07 -55.88
CA LYS A 1026 -8.03 -22.66 -54.60
C LYS A 1026 -9.11 -23.73 -54.78
N ARG A 1027 -9.14 -24.68 -53.84
CA ARG A 1027 -10.11 -25.77 -53.78
C ARG A 1027 -11.55 -25.22 -53.83
N GLY A 1028 -12.42 -25.87 -54.59
CA GLY A 1028 -13.86 -25.58 -54.64
C GLY A 1028 -14.59 -25.85 -53.31
N ASN A 1029 -15.91 -25.70 -53.32
CA ASN A 1029 -16.77 -26.01 -52.19
C ASN A 1029 -17.53 -27.31 -52.47
N ALA A 1030 -17.53 -28.25 -51.52
CA ALA A 1030 -18.27 -29.49 -51.67
C ALA A 1030 -19.79 -29.22 -51.72
N ARG A 1031 -20.52 -30.07 -52.45
CA ARG A 1031 -21.98 -30.04 -52.47
C ARG A 1031 -22.53 -30.80 -51.28
N ILE A 1032 -23.61 -30.26 -50.72
CA ILE A 1032 -24.41 -30.90 -49.69
C ILE A 1032 -25.67 -31.54 -50.30
N ASP A 1033 -26.32 -32.38 -49.50
CA ASP A 1033 -27.65 -32.90 -49.78
C ASP A 1033 -28.67 -31.81 -49.47
N LYS A 1034 -29.24 -31.20 -50.51
CA LYS A 1034 -30.26 -30.16 -50.39
C LYS A 1034 -31.56 -30.75 -49.86
N GLY A 1035 -32.23 -30.03 -48.97
CA GLY A 1035 -33.52 -30.42 -48.44
C GLY A 1035 -33.88 -29.69 -47.15
N ARG A 1036 -35.06 -30.00 -46.62
CA ARG A 1036 -35.54 -29.52 -45.33
C ARG A 1036 -35.05 -30.44 -44.21
N MET A 1037 -34.34 -29.87 -43.25
CA MET A 1037 -33.88 -30.58 -42.06
C MET A 1037 -34.62 -30.05 -40.84
N ASN A 1038 -35.44 -30.89 -40.22
CA ASN A 1038 -36.02 -30.59 -38.92
C ASN A 1038 -35.36 -31.49 -37.89
N THR A 1039 -34.89 -30.92 -36.79
CA THR A 1039 -34.16 -31.63 -35.73
C THR A 1039 -34.67 -31.27 -34.35
N ILE A 1040 -34.79 -32.27 -33.48
CA ILE A 1040 -34.87 -32.09 -32.03
C ILE A 1040 -33.51 -32.44 -31.45
N THR A 1041 -32.94 -31.53 -30.67
CA THR A 1041 -31.65 -31.71 -30.01
C THR A 1041 -31.85 -31.68 -28.50
N ILE A 1042 -31.39 -32.71 -27.80
CA ILE A 1042 -31.33 -32.73 -26.33
C ILE A 1042 -29.85 -32.85 -25.97
N GLY A 1043 -29.37 -31.93 -25.14
CA GLY A 1043 -27.97 -31.89 -24.71
C GLY A 1043 -27.86 -31.65 -23.20
N TYR A 1044 -26.93 -32.36 -22.58
CA TYR A 1044 -26.51 -32.14 -21.20
C TYR A 1044 -25.03 -31.75 -21.20
N THR A 1045 -24.74 -30.63 -20.55
CA THR A 1045 -23.41 -30.05 -20.45
C THR A 1045 -22.98 -30.02 -19.00
N ILE A 1046 -21.75 -30.45 -18.72
CA ILE A 1046 -21.08 -30.33 -17.42
C ILE A 1046 -19.76 -29.57 -17.58
N ASP A 1047 -19.51 -28.60 -16.72
CA ASP A 1047 -18.29 -27.81 -16.69
C ASP A 1047 -17.88 -27.47 -15.24
N THR A 1048 -16.95 -28.26 -14.71
CA THR A 1048 -16.38 -28.13 -13.36
C THR A 1048 -14.96 -27.56 -13.38
N ARG A 1049 -14.53 -27.01 -14.52
CA ARG A 1049 -13.20 -26.44 -14.67
C ARG A 1049 -12.96 -25.27 -13.71
N ASP A 1050 -11.71 -25.14 -13.27
CA ASP A 1050 -11.22 -24.02 -12.48
C ASP A 1050 -11.26 -22.71 -13.27
N GLU A 1051 -10.80 -22.74 -14.51
CA GLU A 1051 -10.81 -21.60 -15.43
C GLU A 1051 -11.77 -21.85 -16.58
N LYS A 1052 -12.92 -21.15 -16.57
CA LYS A 1052 -14.01 -21.37 -17.52
C LYS A 1052 -13.97 -20.31 -18.62
N SER A 1053 -13.79 -20.75 -19.85
CA SER A 1053 -14.12 -19.93 -21.03
C SER A 1053 -15.42 -20.39 -21.65
N LYS A 1054 -16.17 -19.46 -22.22
CA LYS A 1054 -17.42 -19.72 -22.93
C LYS A 1054 -17.39 -18.99 -24.27
N VAL A 1055 -17.96 -19.62 -25.31
CA VAL A 1055 -18.12 -19.00 -26.63
C VAL A 1055 -19.55 -19.12 -27.11
N ARG A 1056 -20.01 -18.10 -27.85
CA ARG A 1056 -21.29 -18.13 -28.54
C ARG A 1056 -21.11 -18.69 -29.94
N ARG A 1057 -21.90 -19.68 -30.33
CA ARG A 1057 -21.88 -20.21 -31.70
C ARG A 1057 -22.92 -19.48 -32.58
N PRO A 1058 -22.55 -19.00 -33.78
CA PRO A 1058 -23.51 -18.38 -34.70
C PRO A 1058 -24.69 -19.28 -35.07
N GLN A 1059 -24.46 -20.60 -35.07
CA GLN A 1059 -25.46 -21.63 -35.39
C GLN A 1059 -26.53 -21.82 -34.30
N PHE A 1060 -26.33 -21.28 -33.10
CA PHE A 1060 -27.21 -21.46 -31.97
C PHE A 1060 -27.59 -20.11 -31.35
N LEU A 1061 -28.89 -19.89 -31.22
CA LEU A 1061 -29.47 -18.67 -30.67
C LEU A 1061 -29.70 -18.83 -29.16
N GLY A 1062 -29.81 -17.68 -28.47
CA GLY A 1062 -30.03 -17.58 -27.03
C GLY A 1062 -28.77 -17.69 -26.18
N SER A 1063 -28.96 -18.00 -24.89
CA SER A 1063 -27.95 -18.33 -23.87
C SER A 1063 -27.24 -19.66 -24.14
N ASN A 1064 -26.98 -19.99 -25.42
CA ASN A 1064 -26.12 -21.11 -25.78
C ASN A 1064 -24.64 -20.74 -25.69
N LEU A 1065 -24.18 -20.49 -24.48
CA LEU A 1065 -22.76 -20.36 -24.20
C LEU A 1065 -22.18 -21.75 -24.00
N ILE A 1066 -21.34 -22.17 -24.95
CA ILE A 1066 -20.75 -23.50 -24.91
C ILE A 1066 -19.41 -23.40 -24.19
N PRO A 1067 -19.15 -24.30 -23.21
CA PRO A 1067 -17.83 -24.43 -22.61
C PRO A 1067 -16.74 -24.50 -23.67
N TRP A 1068 -15.82 -23.56 -23.59
CA TRP A 1068 -14.72 -23.40 -24.53
C TRP A 1068 -13.39 -23.74 -23.85
N PRO A 1069 -12.46 -24.47 -24.51
CA PRO A 1069 -11.06 -24.59 -24.10
C PRO A 1069 -10.50 -23.28 -23.52
N ASN A 1070 -9.77 -23.39 -22.42
CA ASN A 1070 -9.06 -22.25 -21.83
C ASN A 1070 -7.64 -22.72 -21.50
N ASP A 1071 -6.63 -22.06 -22.05
CA ASP A 1071 -5.22 -22.42 -21.81
C ASP A 1071 -4.83 -22.41 -20.33
N ARG A 1072 -5.51 -21.60 -19.51
CA ARG A 1072 -5.33 -21.53 -18.06
C ARG A 1072 -6.04 -22.65 -17.28
N THR A 1073 -6.85 -23.49 -17.93
CA THR A 1073 -7.51 -24.62 -17.25
C THR A 1073 -6.46 -25.62 -16.78
N LYS A 1074 -6.33 -25.80 -15.47
CA LYS A 1074 -5.41 -26.77 -14.84
C LYS A 1074 -6.14 -28.00 -14.33
N ARG A 1075 -7.38 -27.84 -13.86
CA ARG A 1075 -8.18 -28.94 -13.30
C ARG A 1075 -9.67 -28.89 -13.66
N GLY A 1076 -10.34 -30.01 -13.44
CA GLY A 1076 -11.79 -30.17 -13.61
C GLY A 1076 -12.18 -31.04 -14.81
N TRP A 1077 -13.49 -31.04 -15.11
CA TRP A 1077 -14.11 -31.79 -16.18
C TRP A 1077 -14.92 -30.87 -17.09
N ARG A 1078 -14.87 -31.12 -18.39
CA ARG A 1078 -15.80 -30.58 -19.39
C ARG A 1078 -16.47 -31.75 -20.10
N GLY A 1079 -17.79 -31.78 -20.13
CA GLY A 1079 -18.55 -32.83 -20.79
C GLY A 1079 -19.74 -32.31 -21.57
N ASN A 1080 -20.00 -32.88 -22.73
CA ASN A 1080 -21.20 -32.68 -23.54
C ASN A 1080 -21.73 -34.03 -23.98
N ILE A 1081 -22.97 -34.34 -23.62
CA ILE A 1081 -23.67 -35.55 -24.06
C ILE A 1081 -24.97 -35.11 -24.70
N GLY A 1082 -25.35 -35.71 -25.81
CA GLY A 1082 -26.60 -35.36 -26.44
C GLY A 1082 -27.07 -36.30 -27.53
N ILE A 1083 -28.25 -35.97 -28.04
CA ILE A 1083 -28.90 -36.67 -29.15
C ILE A 1083 -29.53 -35.65 -30.09
N ASP A 1084 -29.28 -35.83 -31.39
CA ASP A 1084 -29.97 -35.11 -32.47
C ASP A 1084 -30.94 -36.09 -33.15
N ILE A 1085 -32.24 -35.79 -33.14
CA ILE A 1085 -33.30 -36.57 -33.76
C ILE A 1085 -33.79 -35.80 -34.99
N ALA A 1086 -33.42 -36.26 -36.18
CA ALA A 1086 -33.84 -35.68 -37.45
C ALA A 1086 -35.04 -36.45 -38.05
N GLY A 1087 -36.02 -35.72 -38.57
CA GLY A 1087 -37.15 -36.34 -39.27
C GLY A 1087 -38.22 -36.94 -38.34
N LYS A 1088 -38.79 -38.09 -38.72
CA LYS A 1088 -39.83 -38.78 -37.94
C LYS A 1088 -41.08 -37.90 -37.71
N PHE A 1089 -41.48 -37.66 -36.47
CA PHE A 1089 -42.70 -36.94 -36.11
C PHE A 1089 -42.62 -35.43 -36.33
N ILE A 1090 -41.42 -34.86 -36.52
CA ILE A 1090 -41.22 -33.44 -36.86
C ILE A 1090 -41.11 -33.18 -38.37
N GLY A 1091 -41.18 -34.23 -39.21
CA GLY A 1091 -41.09 -34.12 -40.67
C GLY A 1091 -39.70 -33.71 -41.20
N GLY A 1092 -39.60 -33.44 -42.50
CA GLY A 1092 -38.33 -33.13 -43.18
C GLY A 1092 -37.83 -34.27 -44.07
N ASP A 1093 -36.82 -33.96 -44.88
CA ASP A 1093 -36.30 -34.85 -45.93
C ASP A 1093 -35.26 -35.85 -45.40
N PHE A 1094 -34.63 -35.54 -44.26
CA PHE A 1094 -33.59 -36.35 -43.62
C PHE A 1094 -34.12 -37.08 -42.39
N LYS A 1095 -33.72 -38.36 -42.21
CA LYS A 1095 -34.17 -39.20 -41.09
C LYS A 1095 -32.98 -39.94 -40.49
N TYR A 1096 -32.56 -39.53 -39.29
CA TYR A 1096 -31.49 -40.17 -38.52
C TYR A 1096 -31.61 -39.77 -37.04
N ASN A 1097 -31.08 -40.60 -36.14
CA ASN A 1097 -30.69 -40.20 -34.79
C ASN A 1097 -29.17 -40.21 -34.72
N LEU A 1098 -28.60 -39.15 -34.17
CA LEU A 1098 -27.16 -39.03 -33.92
C LEU A 1098 -26.93 -38.88 -32.43
N TYR A 1099 -26.29 -39.87 -31.82
CA TYR A 1099 -25.87 -39.83 -30.42
C TYR A 1099 -24.46 -39.25 -30.34
N ARG A 1100 -24.21 -38.32 -29.43
CA ARG A 1100 -22.92 -37.64 -29.25
C ARG A 1100 -22.47 -37.66 -27.80
N PHE A 1101 -21.17 -37.84 -27.60
CA PHE A 1101 -20.51 -37.59 -26.33
C PHE A 1101 -19.12 -36.98 -26.56
N ASP A 1102 -18.74 -36.01 -25.74
CA ASP A 1102 -17.43 -35.40 -25.65
C ASP A 1102 -17.12 -35.20 -24.17
N LEU A 1103 -16.03 -35.77 -23.70
CA LEU A 1103 -15.61 -35.68 -22.30
C LEU A 1103 -14.13 -35.35 -22.24
N VAL A 1104 -13.80 -34.31 -21.48
CA VAL A 1104 -12.45 -33.83 -21.28
C VAL A 1104 -12.15 -33.76 -19.78
N ARG A 1105 -11.01 -34.31 -19.40
CA ARG A 1105 -10.46 -34.27 -18.06
C ARG A 1105 -9.15 -33.51 -18.06
N TYR A 1106 -9.03 -32.50 -17.20
CA TYR A 1106 -7.78 -31.77 -16.95
C TYR A 1106 -7.24 -32.17 -15.60
N THR A 1107 -6.05 -32.77 -15.56
CA THR A 1107 -5.49 -33.33 -14.33
C THR A 1107 -4.14 -32.67 -14.04
N PRO A 1108 -4.00 -31.88 -12.96
CA PRO A 1108 -2.69 -31.45 -12.51
C PRO A 1108 -1.95 -32.68 -11.97
N ILE A 1109 -0.71 -32.88 -12.41
CA ILE A 1109 0.15 -33.94 -11.88
C ILE A 1109 1.00 -33.36 -10.74
N TYR A 1110 1.78 -32.32 -11.02
CA TYR A 1110 2.65 -31.66 -10.05
C TYR A 1110 3.04 -30.26 -10.53
N ARG A 1111 2.87 -29.23 -9.68
CA ARG A 1111 3.17 -27.82 -9.98
C ARG A 1111 2.66 -27.37 -11.36
N GLN A 1112 3.57 -27.18 -12.32
CA GLN A 1112 3.33 -26.68 -13.67
C GLN A 1112 2.98 -27.80 -14.68
N HIS A 1113 3.00 -29.07 -14.24
CA HIS A 1113 2.76 -30.24 -15.07
C HIS A 1113 1.29 -30.68 -15.05
N HIS A 1114 0.71 -30.82 -16.24
CA HIS A 1114 -0.69 -31.16 -16.44
C HIS A 1114 -0.84 -32.29 -17.44
N PHE A 1115 -1.86 -33.10 -17.23
CA PHE A 1115 -2.22 -34.19 -18.12
C PHE A 1115 -3.70 -34.14 -18.44
N ASN A 1116 -3.99 -34.02 -19.72
CA ASN A 1116 -5.33 -33.84 -20.23
C ASN A 1116 -5.70 -35.00 -21.14
N ILE A 1117 -6.91 -35.53 -20.95
CA ILE A 1117 -7.49 -36.56 -21.81
C ILE A 1117 -8.82 -36.06 -22.33
N ARG A 1118 -9.04 -36.25 -23.63
CA ARG A 1118 -10.31 -36.03 -24.30
C ARG A 1118 -10.76 -37.33 -24.95
N VAL A 1119 -12.02 -37.70 -24.73
CA VAL A 1119 -12.68 -38.81 -25.40
C VAL A 1119 -13.94 -38.27 -26.05
N SER A 1120 -14.07 -38.46 -27.36
CA SER A 1120 -15.22 -38.02 -28.15
C SER A 1120 -15.72 -39.14 -29.03
N GLY A 1121 -17.04 -39.29 -29.12
CA GLY A 1121 -17.65 -40.29 -29.98
C GLY A 1121 -19.03 -39.91 -30.45
N HIS A 1122 -19.37 -40.43 -31.63
CA HIS A 1122 -20.60 -40.12 -32.34
C HIS A 1122 -21.10 -41.39 -33.03
N VAL A 1123 -22.39 -41.67 -32.92
CA VAL A 1123 -23.00 -42.87 -33.51
C VAL A 1123 -24.30 -42.47 -34.18
N ALA A 1124 -24.41 -42.70 -35.49
CA ALA A 1124 -25.67 -42.56 -36.22
C ALA A 1124 -26.35 -43.92 -36.43
N ASP A 1125 -27.68 -43.94 -36.28
CA ASP A 1125 -28.53 -45.11 -36.53
C ASP A 1125 -29.10 -45.17 -37.96
N ALA A 1126 -28.69 -44.24 -38.83
CA ALA A 1126 -28.98 -44.21 -40.25
C ALA A 1126 -27.84 -43.48 -40.99
N PRO A 1127 -27.71 -43.63 -42.31
CA PRO A 1127 -26.73 -42.88 -43.10
C PRO A 1127 -26.94 -41.37 -42.93
N LEU A 1128 -25.86 -40.65 -42.60
CA LEU A 1128 -25.90 -39.21 -42.42
C LEU A 1128 -25.83 -38.53 -43.79
N PRO A 1129 -26.59 -37.43 -43.99
CA PRO A 1129 -26.37 -36.59 -45.17
C PRO A 1129 -24.95 -36.01 -45.14
N SER A 1130 -24.41 -35.68 -46.31
CA SER A 1130 -23.05 -35.15 -46.52
C SER A 1130 -22.68 -34.00 -45.58
N GLN A 1131 -23.62 -33.08 -45.30
CA GLN A 1131 -23.45 -31.99 -44.33
C GLN A 1131 -23.43 -32.38 -42.84
N ARG A 1132 -23.65 -33.67 -42.53
CA ARG A 1132 -23.64 -34.25 -41.18
C ARG A 1132 -22.65 -35.41 -41.04
N LEU A 1133 -21.88 -35.75 -42.07
CA LEU A 1133 -20.86 -36.78 -41.97
C LEU A 1133 -19.84 -36.47 -40.85
N LEU A 1134 -19.35 -37.53 -40.23
CA LEU A 1134 -18.38 -37.46 -39.13
C LEU A 1134 -16.98 -37.61 -39.69
N TYR A 1135 -16.13 -36.63 -39.43
CA TYR A 1135 -14.78 -36.60 -39.98
C TYR A 1135 -13.70 -36.77 -38.91
N LEU A 1136 -12.56 -37.34 -39.33
CA LEU A 1136 -11.27 -37.33 -38.61
C LEU A 1136 -10.16 -36.82 -39.53
N GLY A 1137 -9.20 -36.12 -38.93
CA GLY A 1137 -8.04 -35.52 -39.58
C GLY A 1137 -8.04 -33.99 -39.50
N GLY A 1138 -6.86 -33.40 -39.27
CA GLY A 1138 -6.66 -31.97 -39.09
C GLY A 1138 -6.41 -31.56 -37.64
N ALA A 1139 -6.21 -30.25 -37.40
CA ALA A 1139 -5.69 -29.73 -36.14
C ALA A 1139 -6.58 -29.96 -34.90
N ALA A 1140 -7.90 -30.13 -35.07
CA ALA A 1140 -8.88 -30.27 -33.99
C ALA A 1140 -9.27 -31.73 -33.66
N THR A 1141 -8.81 -32.70 -34.46
CA THR A 1141 -9.13 -34.14 -34.28
C THR A 1141 -7.86 -35.00 -34.24
N LEU A 1142 -7.40 -35.50 -35.39
CA LEU A 1142 -6.16 -36.27 -35.54
C LEU A 1142 -5.08 -35.39 -36.15
N ARG A 1143 -4.19 -34.84 -35.31
CA ARG A 1143 -3.08 -33.99 -35.76
C ARG A 1143 -2.12 -34.80 -36.61
N GLY A 1144 -1.54 -34.20 -37.65
CA GLY A 1144 -0.62 -34.91 -38.58
C GLY A 1144 -1.30 -35.58 -39.77
N TYR A 1145 -2.61 -35.86 -39.71
CA TYR A 1145 -3.40 -36.27 -40.87
C TYR A 1145 -3.97 -35.05 -41.62
N ASP A 1146 -4.31 -35.19 -42.90
CA ASP A 1146 -4.94 -34.10 -43.65
C ASP A 1146 -6.34 -33.80 -43.11
N TYR A 1147 -6.81 -32.59 -43.37
CA TYR A 1147 -8.13 -32.17 -42.93
C TYR A 1147 -9.22 -33.07 -43.51
N ASN A 1148 -10.08 -33.64 -42.65
CA ASN A 1148 -11.16 -34.53 -43.04
C ASN A 1148 -10.73 -35.73 -43.91
N SER A 1149 -9.51 -36.25 -43.71
CA SER A 1149 -9.01 -37.42 -44.45
C SER A 1149 -9.90 -38.66 -44.34
N PHE A 1150 -10.62 -38.79 -43.22
CA PHE A 1150 -11.48 -39.95 -42.95
C PHE A 1150 -12.89 -39.47 -42.65
N ALA A 1151 -13.88 -40.18 -43.20
CA ALA A 1151 -15.30 -39.87 -43.06
C ALA A 1151 -16.11 -41.13 -42.74
N GLY A 1152 -17.21 -40.96 -42.01
CA GLY A 1152 -18.16 -42.04 -41.72
C GLY A 1152 -19.44 -41.53 -41.04
N ASP A 1153 -20.31 -42.48 -40.68
CA ASP A 1153 -21.57 -42.27 -39.93
C ASP A 1153 -21.40 -42.56 -38.43
N LYS A 1154 -20.30 -43.20 -38.04
CA LYS A 1154 -19.90 -43.46 -36.65
C LYS A 1154 -18.43 -43.07 -36.47
N ARG A 1155 -18.05 -42.61 -35.28
CA ARG A 1155 -16.70 -42.13 -34.98
C ARG A 1155 -16.34 -42.31 -33.50
N ILE A 1156 -15.08 -42.63 -33.25
CA ILE A 1156 -14.44 -42.49 -31.94
C ILE A 1156 -13.11 -41.76 -32.06
N LEU A 1157 -12.79 -40.95 -31.05
CA LEU A 1157 -11.59 -40.13 -30.96
C LEU A 1157 -11.10 -40.08 -29.51
N VAL A 1158 -9.80 -40.27 -29.33
CA VAL A 1158 -9.10 -40.08 -28.07
C VAL A 1158 -7.91 -39.16 -28.32
N ASN A 1159 -7.82 -38.08 -27.54
CA ASN A 1159 -6.65 -37.22 -27.51
C ASN A 1159 -6.05 -37.24 -26.11
N VAL A 1160 -4.73 -37.34 -26.03
CA VAL A 1160 -3.98 -37.30 -24.78
C VAL A 1160 -2.91 -36.23 -24.92
N GLU A 1161 -2.77 -35.37 -23.89
CA GLU A 1161 -1.78 -34.30 -23.89
C GLU A 1161 -1.14 -34.17 -22.51
N TYR A 1162 0.20 -34.20 -22.48
CA TYR A 1162 1.01 -33.86 -21.33
C TYR A 1162 1.61 -32.48 -21.54
N ARG A 1163 1.43 -31.56 -20.58
CA ARG A 1163 1.83 -30.17 -20.67
C ARG A 1163 2.70 -29.74 -19.50
N PHE A 1164 3.63 -28.85 -19.78
CA PHE A 1164 4.32 -28.00 -18.82
C PHE A 1164 3.94 -26.55 -19.10
N GLN A 1165 3.36 -25.85 -18.12
CA GLN A 1165 2.76 -24.53 -18.30
C GLN A 1165 3.25 -23.54 -17.25
N VAL A 1166 3.70 -22.38 -17.73
CA VAL A 1166 4.19 -21.26 -16.91
C VAL A 1166 3.33 -20.04 -17.20
N GLU A 1167 2.97 -19.32 -16.14
CA GLU A 1167 2.16 -18.09 -16.20
C GLU A 1167 2.93 -16.96 -15.52
N THR A 1168 2.76 -15.75 -16.02
CA THR A 1168 3.31 -14.51 -15.48
C THR A 1168 2.20 -13.48 -15.48
N GLU A 1169 1.96 -12.90 -14.31
CA GLU A 1169 1.02 -11.80 -14.13
C GLU A 1169 1.73 -10.49 -14.39
N ILE A 1170 1.16 -9.67 -15.27
CA ILE A 1170 1.61 -8.30 -15.50
C ILE A 1170 0.62 -7.42 -14.77
N SER A 1171 1.10 -6.76 -13.71
CA SER A 1171 0.27 -5.82 -12.97
C SER A 1171 -0.05 -4.62 -13.84
N THR A 1172 -1.30 -4.55 -14.29
CA THR A 1172 -1.90 -3.44 -15.05
C THR A 1172 -3.23 -3.11 -14.39
N ASN A 1173 -3.77 -1.91 -14.56
CA ASN A 1173 -5.14 -1.63 -14.11
C ASN A 1173 -6.10 -1.75 -15.32
N PRO A 1174 -6.70 -2.93 -15.60
CA PRO A 1174 -6.75 -4.18 -14.79
C PRO A 1174 -5.72 -5.25 -15.23
N ASP A 1175 -5.47 -6.26 -14.38
CA ASP A 1175 -4.34 -7.20 -14.50
C ASP A 1175 -4.43 -8.13 -15.71
N VAL A 1176 -3.28 -8.39 -16.35
CA VAL A 1176 -3.18 -9.20 -17.57
C VAL A 1176 -2.26 -10.39 -17.32
N ILE A 1177 -2.72 -11.59 -17.67
CA ILE A 1177 -1.92 -12.82 -17.51
C ILE A 1177 -1.36 -13.25 -18.85
N LEU A 1178 -0.04 -13.41 -18.92
CA LEU A 1178 0.66 -14.07 -20.01
C LEU A 1178 1.06 -15.48 -19.60
N GLY A 1179 1.04 -16.42 -20.54
CA GLY A 1179 1.55 -17.75 -20.26
C GLY A 1179 2.10 -18.45 -21.50
N THR A 1180 2.97 -19.42 -21.23
CA THR A 1180 3.58 -20.30 -22.22
C THR A 1180 3.39 -21.74 -21.78
N ALA A 1181 3.06 -22.63 -22.71
CA ALA A 1181 2.99 -24.06 -22.46
C ALA A 1181 3.75 -24.85 -23.50
N LEU A 1182 4.59 -25.78 -23.04
CA LEU A 1182 5.23 -26.82 -23.84
C LEU A 1182 4.47 -28.13 -23.62
N TYR A 1183 4.18 -28.87 -24.68
CA TYR A 1183 3.39 -30.08 -24.54
C TYR A 1183 3.73 -31.15 -25.57
N THR A 1184 3.47 -32.39 -25.20
CA THR A 1184 3.48 -33.55 -26.09
C THR A 1184 2.10 -34.18 -26.12
N PHE A 1185 1.74 -34.76 -27.25
CA PHE A 1185 0.42 -35.33 -27.43
C PHE A 1185 0.45 -36.62 -28.24
N MET A 1186 -0.61 -37.40 -28.05
CA MET A 1186 -0.95 -38.55 -28.87
C MET A 1186 -2.44 -38.49 -29.21
N ASP A 1187 -2.77 -38.62 -30.49
CA ASP A 1187 -4.14 -38.63 -30.98
C ASP A 1187 -4.42 -39.99 -31.63
N THR A 1188 -5.59 -40.57 -31.36
CA THR A 1188 -6.00 -41.82 -32.01
C THR A 1188 -7.50 -41.85 -32.24
N GLY A 1189 -7.93 -42.44 -33.36
CA GLY A 1189 -9.35 -42.51 -33.68
C GLY A 1189 -9.66 -43.34 -34.91
N GLN A 1190 -10.95 -43.62 -35.09
CA GLN A 1190 -11.49 -44.37 -36.23
C GLN A 1190 -12.90 -43.91 -36.57
N VAL A 1191 -13.27 -44.11 -37.84
CA VAL A 1191 -14.60 -43.87 -38.39
C VAL A 1191 -15.12 -45.14 -39.03
N TRP A 1192 -16.44 -45.29 -39.05
CA TRP A 1192 -17.16 -46.41 -39.69
C TRP A 1192 -18.38 -45.89 -40.44
N TRP A 1193 -18.79 -46.59 -41.48
CA TRP A 1193 -20.07 -46.34 -42.16
C TRP A 1193 -21.24 -46.92 -41.37
N HIS A 1194 -22.47 -46.50 -41.70
CA HIS A 1194 -23.67 -46.90 -40.98
C HIS A 1194 -23.83 -48.43 -40.86
N ASP A 1195 -23.54 -49.16 -41.93
CA ASP A 1195 -23.73 -50.62 -42.02
C ASP A 1195 -22.64 -51.43 -41.30
N GLU A 1196 -21.54 -50.79 -40.91
CA GLU A 1196 -20.40 -51.41 -40.23
C GLU A 1196 -20.61 -51.44 -38.71
N ASN A 1197 -20.22 -52.52 -38.03
CA ASN A 1197 -20.38 -52.63 -36.58
C ASN A 1197 -19.08 -52.24 -35.84
N PRO A 1198 -19.05 -51.08 -35.17
CA PRO A 1198 -17.82 -50.55 -34.57
C PRO A 1198 -17.28 -51.36 -33.40
N ILE A 1199 -18.04 -52.32 -32.85
CA ILE A 1199 -17.61 -53.15 -31.72
C ILE A 1199 -16.99 -54.46 -32.19
N SER A 1200 -17.60 -55.14 -33.16
CA SER A 1200 -17.09 -56.42 -33.69
C SER A 1200 -15.94 -56.25 -34.68
N GLU A 1201 -15.88 -55.10 -35.36
CA GLU A 1201 -14.82 -54.74 -36.32
C GLU A 1201 -13.76 -53.84 -35.68
N PHE A 1202 -13.78 -53.68 -34.35
CA PHE A 1202 -12.76 -52.90 -33.66
C PHE A 1202 -11.42 -53.62 -33.69
N ALA A 1203 -10.45 -53.08 -34.43
CA ALA A 1203 -9.10 -53.62 -34.51
C ALA A 1203 -8.07 -52.53 -34.23
N PHE A 1204 -7.20 -52.77 -33.24
CA PHE A 1204 -6.18 -51.80 -32.81
C PHE A 1204 -5.20 -51.39 -33.91
N ASN A 1205 -4.99 -52.25 -34.92
CA ASN A 1205 -4.16 -51.96 -36.09
C ASN A 1205 -4.81 -51.01 -37.11
N GLU A 1206 -6.14 -50.85 -37.08
CA GLU A 1206 -6.88 -49.96 -37.98
C GLU A 1206 -7.00 -48.52 -37.45
N LEU A 1207 -6.73 -48.31 -36.16
CA LEU A 1207 -6.70 -47.00 -35.51
C LEU A 1207 -5.73 -46.05 -36.23
N LYS A 1208 -6.23 -44.86 -36.55
CA LYS A 1208 -5.40 -43.79 -37.13
C LYS A 1208 -4.77 -43.03 -35.97
N THR A 1209 -3.47 -43.22 -35.79
CA THR A 1209 -2.73 -42.69 -34.63
C THR A 1209 -1.64 -41.73 -35.06
N SER A 1210 -1.47 -40.66 -34.30
CA SER A 1210 -0.37 -39.71 -34.43
C SER A 1210 0.19 -39.33 -33.07
N ALA A 1211 1.43 -38.85 -33.07
CA ALA A 1211 2.05 -38.24 -31.91
C ALA A 1211 2.83 -36.99 -32.30
N GLY A 1212 3.07 -36.13 -31.33
CA GLY A 1212 3.74 -34.87 -31.60
C GLY A 1212 4.14 -34.07 -30.38
N VAL A 1213 4.71 -32.91 -30.67
CA VAL A 1213 5.13 -31.90 -29.69
C VAL A 1213 4.66 -30.53 -30.15
N GLY A 1214 4.37 -29.65 -29.21
CA GLY A 1214 3.92 -28.29 -29.50
C GLY A 1214 4.28 -27.30 -28.41
N ILE A 1215 4.31 -26.04 -28.80
CA ILE A 1215 4.46 -24.89 -27.92
C ILE A 1215 3.31 -23.92 -28.16
N SER A 1216 2.71 -23.40 -27.10
CA SER A 1216 1.65 -22.39 -27.15
C SER A 1216 1.98 -21.19 -26.28
N PHE A 1217 1.65 -20.01 -26.78
CA PHE A 1217 1.66 -18.74 -26.04
C PHE A 1217 0.22 -18.27 -25.89
N PHE A 1218 -0.16 -17.83 -24.70
CA PHE A 1218 -1.51 -17.33 -24.44
C PHE A 1218 -1.50 -16.06 -23.61
N LEU A 1219 -2.54 -15.26 -23.83
CA LEU A 1219 -2.82 -14.00 -23.16
C LEU A 1219 -4.26 -14.06 -22.62
N SER A 1220 -4.41 -13.94 -21.32
CA SER A 1220 -5.71 -13.84 -20.65
C SER A 1220 -5.90 -12.41 -20.15
N PRO A 1221 -6.76 -11.61 -20.80
CA PRO A 1221 -7.12 -10.29 -20.31
C PRO A 1221 -7.98 -10.38 -19.02
N PRO A 1222 -8.11 -9.26 -18.28
CA PRO A 1222 -9.04 -9.15 -17.16
C PRO A 1222 -10.50 -9.14 -17.65
N ASP A 1223 -11.40 -9.66 -16.81
CA ASP A 1223 -12.87 -9.65 -16.96
C ASP A 1223 -13.46 -10.14 -18.30
N GLY A 1224 -13.86 -11.42 -18.33
CA GLY A 1224 -14.89 -11.94 -19.25
C GLY A 1224 -14.55 -12.01 -20.75
N LEU A 1225 -13.40 -11.48 -21.17
CA LEU A 1225 -12.89 -11.59 -22.54
C LEU A 1225 -12.23 -12.96 -22.79
N GLN A 1226 -12.27 -13.44 -24.03
CA GLN A 1226 -11.69 -14.74 -24.37
C GLN A 1226 -10.16 -14.70 -24.34
N PRO A 1227 -9.50 -15.75 -23.81
CA PRO A 1227 -8.05 -15.87 -23.91
C PRO A 1227 -7.63 -15.93 -25.38
N LEU A 1228 -6.57 -15.21 -25.73
CA LEU A 1228 -5.94 -15.28 -27.03
C LEU A 1228 -4.80 -16.29 -26.98
N THR A 1229 -4.79 -17.27 -27.88
CA THR A 1229 -3.75 -18.30 -27.93
C THR A 1229 -3.12 -18.35 -29.32
N THR A 1230 -1.84 -18.70 -29.39
CA THR A 1230 -1.17 -19.13 -30.62
C THR A 1230 -0.30 -20.34 -30.31
N ALA A 1231 -0.38 -21.39 -31.13
CA ALA A 1231 0.42 -22.58 -30.94
C ALA A 1231 1.05 -23.09 -32.23
N PHE A 1232 2.27 -23.61 -32.10
CA PHE A 1232 3.06 -24.22 -33.15
C PHE A 1232 3.34 -25.67 -32.78
N GLU A 1233 3.01 -26.60 -33.67
CA GLU A 1233 3.06 -28.02 -33.37
C GLU A 1233 3.63 -28.83 -34.52
N PHE A 1234 4.34 -29.89 -34.16
CA PHE A 1234 4.82 -30.90 -35.09
C PHE A 1234 4.12 -32.22 -34.79
N ALA A 1235 3.42 -32.76 -35.78
CA ALA A 1235 2.68 -34.01 -35.65
C ALA A 1235 3.15 -35.03 -36.69
N VAL A 1236 3.35 -36.27 -36.23
CA VAL A 1236 3.79 -37.40 -37.06
C VAL A 1236 2.72 -38.49 -37.02
N PRO A 1237 2.14 -38.87 -38.18
CA PRO A 1237 1.25 -40.03 -38.26
C PRO A 1237 2.07 -41.32 -38.09
N ILE A 1238 1.65 -42.21 -37.19
CA ILE A 1238 2.41 -43.41 -36.81
C ILE A 1238 2.08 -44.60 -37.72
N ASN A 1239 0.85 -44.69 -38.21
CA ASN A 1239 0.34 -45.84 -38.98
C ASN A 1239 0.58 -45.73 -40.51
N ILE A 1240 1.61 -45.02 -40.97
CA ILE A 1240 1.96 -44.87 -42.40
C ILE A 1240 3.39 -45.35 -42.63
N ASP A 1241 3.62 -46.18 -43.65
CA ASP A 1241 4.91 -46.85 -43.97
C ASP A 1241 6.11 -45.88 -44.22
N GLU A 1242 5.87 -44.56 -44.29
CA GLU A 1242 6.91 -43.51 -44.37
C GLU A 1242 6.71 -42.37 -43.34
N SER A 1243 6.31 -42.71 -42.10
CA SER A 1243 5.93 -41.74 -41.04
C SER A 1243 6.87 -40.52 -40.88
N LEU A 1244 8.19 -40.72 -40.81
CA LEU A 1244 9.17 -39.64 -40.62
C LEU A 1244 9.24 -38.61 -41.77
N ARG A 1245 8.85 -38.98 -43.00
CA ARG A 1245 8.80 -38.07 -44.16
C ARG A 1245 7.52 -37.24 -44.24
N THR A 1246 6.53 -37.57 -43.42
CA THR A 1246 5.18 -36.99 -43.46
C THR A 1246 4.87 -36.05 -42.28
N THR A 1247 5.90 -35.63 -41.54
CA THR A 1247 5.76 -34.68 -40.42
C THR A 1247 5.05 -33.40 -40.87
N LYS A 1248 3.96 -33.04 -40.18
CA LYS A 1248 3.22 -31.80 -40.46
C LYS A 1248 3.51 -30.76 -39.39
N LEU A 1249 3.84 -29.55 -39.86
CA LEU A 1249 3.84 -28.33 -39.04
C LEU A 1249 2.41 -27.75 -39.02
N ILE A 1250 1.90 -27.50 -37.83
CA ILE A 1250 0.57 -26.95 -37.60
C ILE A 1250 0.74 -25.62 -36.87
N TRP A 1251 0.17 -24.55 -37.41
CA TRP A 1251 -0.01 -23.28 -36.71
C TRP A 1251 -1.49 -23.10 -36.42
N ARG A 1252 -1.82 -22.82 -35.16
CA ARG A 1252 -3.20 -22.65 -34.68
C ARG A 1252 -3.33 -21.43 -33.76
N LEU A 1253 -4.55 -20.90 -33.66
CA LEU A 1253 -4.87 -19.76 -32.79
C LEU A 1253 -5.83 -20.15 -31.63
N GLU A 1254 -6.11 -21.45 -31.49
CA GLU A 1254 -7.06 -21.96 -30.50
C GLU A 1254 -6.57 -23.26 -29.85
N ARG A 1255 -7.11 -23.59 -28.68
CA ARG A 1255 -6.78 -24.82 -27.95
C ARG A 1255 -7.82 -25.92 -28.22
N MET A 1256 -7.36 -27.17 -28.34
CA MET A 1256 -8.24 -28.34 -28.40
C MET A 1256 -8.74 -28.77 -27.01
N PHE A 1257 -7.88 -28.62 -26.01
CA PHE A 1257 -8.12 -28.90 -24.60
C PHE A 1257 -8.77 -27.73 -23.89
#